data_AF-A0A1H9GHK1-F1
#
_entry.id   AF-A0A1H9GHK1-F1
#
_cell.length_a   1.000
_cell.length_b   1.000
_cell.length_c   1.000
_cell.angle_alpha   90.00
_cell.angle_beta   90.00
_cell.angle_gamma   90.00
#
_symmetry.space_group_name_H-M   'P 1'
#
loop_
_entity.id
_entity.type
_entity.pdbx_description
1 polymer ?
#
loop_
_entity_poly.entity_id
_entity_poly.type
_entity_poly.pdbx_seq_one_letter_code
_entity_poly.pdbx_strand_id
1 'polypeptide(L)'
;MKLTTFSVEVVDVQPARKLADFSVEVVDAQPARALTTFSVDIPFIQKTPARALTIFSVDCRAKTPARKLLSFNISVWNKSTLAQRWEAVVMLNGVDITSRVLGDVSVSGQRGQNRTASFEIKNEVGTVNPDAFINQPVSIDYIQPDGRVDRIFTGFVETPTYQFESGRTAIVASTLKDKRLDAMTRNQLNALIGGRWSKHIFYEDNEGADYAADLLKTVPADLCVDANGVLRLVPWAVGAADFTLTGGDISWQIMGVTLQDAKSLVNSISVTVDYRYTRLRHRELDYQWASPGAGNWADYMAKPFTLAQKDLILSAVEGTGWTLIGSVQYEDVPTGGWYNVNGTQTGWVNPDAGRYAAAAQWSLASRFTQTITEKYTLTFKAPQSVEVWGDIPSSARSHGVVAEFSDDEWDSMDVYTGPDAAAVQSPNGDWIIDATDTAEGNRAEFELALLAILDQYRCELLNAHRKNYVDILLAKKLWAEIDIIHAVAVASSVLNCTAGVQSVTHSFSRKNGTRSTRLRLVLSRAPAVGSYSDSPLVVPAKPNTTDQAVPNAPVKLGVHLGNSYASPVFDETWTGYITNYNFYDKVATLQQYPTAFVVDTPAIADVDRDEREAVRAQSFDVLIPDDPLQIIKP
;
A
#
# COMPACT_ATOMS: atom_id res chain seq x y z
N MET A 1 -61.27 -18.42 -14.41
CA MET A 1 -61.36 -17.86 -13.05
C MET A 1 -62.22 -16.61 -13.15
N LYS A 2 -63.49 -16.66 -12.74
CA LYS A 2 -64.36 -15.47 -12.75
C LYS A 2 -64.04 -14.67 -11.49
N LEU A 3 -63.37 -13.53 -11.64
CA LEU A 3 -63.28 -12.53 -10.58
C LEU A 3 -64.68 -11.94 -10.43
N THR A 4 -65.38 -12.26 -9.35
CA THR A 4 -66.66 -11.62 -9.05
C THR A 4 -66.36 -10.30 -8.36
N THR A 5 -66.11 -9.25 -9.14
CA THR A 5 -65.97 -7.90 -8.61
C THR A 5 -67.37 -7.35 -8.35
N PHE A 6 -67.69 -7.05 -7.10
CA PHE A 6 -68.85 -6.24 -6.74
C PHE A 6 -68.36 -4.90 -6.20
N SER A 7 -68.98 -3.81 -6.65
CA SER A 7 -68.68 -2.45 -6.20
C SER A 7 -69.93 -1.91 -5.52
N VAL A 8 -69.79 -1.41 -4.29
CA VAL A 8 -70.88 -0.77 -3.54
C VAL A 8 -70.55 0.71 -3.44
N GLU A 9 -71.32 1.55 -4.12
CA GLU A 9 -71.22 3.00 -4.03
C GLU A 9 -72.32 3.52 -3.11
N VAL A 10 -71.95 4.13 -1.99
CA VAL A 10 -72.89 4.79 -1.07
C VAL A 10 -72.72 6.30 -1.24
N VAL A 11 -73.73 6.94 -1.83
CA VAL A 11 -73.78 8.39 -2.00
C VAL A 11 -74.80 8.95 -1.01
N ASP A 12 -74.33 9.71 -0.02
CA ASP A 12 -75.22 10.41 0.91
C ASP A 12 -75.60 11.77 0.31
N VAL A 13 -76.88 11.97 -0.02
CA VAL A 13 -77.35 13.11 -0.83
C VAL A 13 -77.71 14.32 0.06
N GLN A 14 -77.73 14.18 1.38
CA GLN A 14 -78.01 15.24 2.37
C GLN A 14 -77.33 14.92 3.71
N PRO A 15 -77.07 15.90 4.60
CA PRO A 15 -76.44 15.62 5.89
C PRO A 15 -77.37 14.79 6.79
N ALA A 16 -77.18 13.47 6.82
CA ALA A 16 -77.94 12.58 7.67
C ALA A 16 -77.65 12.87 9.15
N ARG A 17 -78.69 13.16 9.94
CA ARG A 17 -78.61 13.33 11.41
C ARG A 17 -78.64 12.00 12.19
N LYS A 18 -78.58 10.85 11.51
CA LYS A 18 -78.56 9.50 12.12
C LYS A 18 -77.59 8.58 11.38
N LEU A 19 -76.96 7.68 12.15
CA LEU A 19 -76.09 6.62 11.63
C LEU A 19 -76.80 5.83 10.52
N ALA A 20 -76.14 5.72 9.37
CA ALA A 20 -76.45 4.69 8.38
C ALA A 20 -75.67 3.44 8.77
N ASP A 21 -76.35 2.44 9.33
CA ASP A 21 -75.78 1.11 9.47
C ASP A 21 -75.89 0.41 8.11
N PHE A 22 -74.76 -0.06 7.58
CA PHE A 22 -74.75 -0.95 6.42
C PHE A 22 -73.99 -2.22 6.76
N SER A 23 -74.51 -3.36 6.30
CA SER A 23 -73.91 -4.67 6.48
C SER A 23 -73.75 -5.31 5.11
N VAL A 24 -72.55 -5.81 4.83
CA VAL A 24 -72.26 -6.62 3.64
C VAL A 24 -72.01 -8.04 4.14
N GLU A 25 -72.95 -8.94 3.90
CA GLU A 25 -72.81 -10.37 4.21
C GLU A 25 -72.43 -11.13 2.94
N VAL A 26 -71.26 -11.76 2.94
CA VAL A 26 -70.84 -12.67 1.86
C VAL A 26 -70.93 -14.09 2.38
N VAL A 27 -71.94 -14.84 1.91
CA VAL A 27 -72.11 -16.26 2.23
C VAL A 27 -71.54 -17.08 1.08
N ASP A 28 -70.39 -17.71 1.29
CA ASP A 28 -69.89 -18.73 0.35
C ASP A 28 -70.38 -20.11 0.81
N ALA A 29 -71.20 -20.75 -0.03
CA ALA A 29 -71.83 -22.03 0.29
C ALA A 29 -70.92 -23.26 -0.02
N GLN A 30 -69.66 -23.03 -0.40
CA GLN A 30 -68.70 -24.09 -0.68
C GLN A 30 -67.36 -23.81 0.03
N PRO A 31 -66.63 -24.85 0.49
CA PRO A 31 -65.32 -24.67 1.09
C PRO A 31 -64.33 -24.25 0.00
N ALA A 32 -64.15 -22.95 -0.20
CA ALA A 32 -63.18 -22.42 -1.17
C ALA A 32 -61.76 -22.86 -0.80
N ARG A 33 -61.12 -23.63 -1.69
CA ARG A 33 -59.71 -24.04 -1.61
C ARG A 33 -58.72 -22.94 -2.06
N ALA A 34 -59.19 -21.72 -2.32
CA ALA A 34 -58.35 -20.65 -2.84
C ALA A 34 -58.65 -19.31 -2.16
N LEU A 35 -57.61 -18.47 -2.08
CA LEU A 35 -57.56 -17.15 -1.47
C LEU A 35 -58.68 -16.24 -2.03
N THR A 36 -59.66 -15.89 -1.21
CA THR A 36 -60.62 -14.83 -1.54
C THR A 36 -59.99 -13.50 -1.15
N THR A 37 -59.45 -12.75 -2.12
CA THR A 37 -59.08 -11.35 -1.90
C THR A 37 -60.36 -10.53 -1.89
N PHE A 38 -60.65 -9.85 -0.79
CA PHE A 38 -61.71 -8.84 -0.74
C PHE A 38 -61.08 -7.45 -0.66
N SER A 39 -61.65 -6.49 -1.36
CA SER A 39 -61.32 -5.07 -1.24
C SER A 39 -62.63 -4.31 -1.10
N VAL A 40 -62.71 -3.42 -0.12
CA VAL A 40 -63.85 -2.52 0.07
C VAL A 40 -63.32 -1.10 -0.02
N ASP A 41 -63.58 -0.44 -1.14
CA ASP A 41 -63.32 0.99 -1.30
C ASP A 41 -64.57 1.77 -0.89
N ILE A 42 -64.47 2.59 0.17
CA ILE A 42 -65.53 3.50 0.60
C ILE A 42 -65.08 4.94 0.32
N PRO A 43 -65.52 5.55 -0.79
CA PRO A 43 -65.27 6.97 -1.01
C PRO A 43 -66.16 7.80 -0.09
N PHE A 44 -65.65 8.20 1.07
CA PHE A 44 -66.35 9.17 1.93
C PHE A 44 -65.97 10.61 1.53
N ILE A 45 -66.91 11.34 0.94
CA ILE A 45 -66.76 12.76 0.60
C ILE A 45 -67.58 13.58 1.59
N GLN A 46 -66.95 14.15 2.61
CA GLN A 46 -67.62 15.05 3.55
C GLN A 46 -67.30 16.51 3.20
N LYS A 47 -68.31 17.30 2.81
CA LYS A 47 -68.15 18.74 2.54
C LYS A 47 -68.21 19.63 3.79
N THR A 48 -68.52 19.09 4.97
CA THR A 48 -68.58 19.85 6.24
C THR A 48 -68.28 18.96 7.45
N PRO A 49 -67.52 19.44 8.46
CA PRO A 49 -67.02 18.59 9.54
C PRO A 49 -68.15 18.17 10.49
N ALA A 50 -68.33 16.85 10.71
CA ALA A 50 -69.17 16.33 11.79
C ALA A 50 -68.43 16.43 13.13
N ARG A 51 -69.14 16.88 14.19
CA ARG A 51 -68.63 17.01 15.56
C ARG A 51 -68.61 15.70 16.37
N ALA A 52 -68.87 14.54 15.76
CA ALA A 52 -68.92 13.26 16.47
C ALA A 52 -68.27 12.12 15.67
N LEU A 53 -67.53 11.27 16.39
CA LEU A 53 -66.79 10.11 15.92
C LEU A 53 -67.69 9.19 15.07
N THR A 54 -67.32 8.93 13.82
CA THR A 54 -67.90 7.82 13.06
C THR A 54 -67.18 6.54 13.48
N ILE A 55 -67.85 5.67 14.22
CA ILE A 55 -67.34 4.34 14.56
C ILE A 55 -67.74 3.41 13.42
N PHE A 56 -66.77 2.73 12.81
CA PHE A 56 -67.00 1.59 11.93
C PHE A 56 -66.54 0.31 12.64
N SER A 57 -67.35 -0.74 12.57
CA SER A 57 -67.03 -2.05 13.14
C SER A 57 -67.21 -3.10 12.05
N VAL A 58 -66.22 -3.97 11.87
CA VAL A 58 -66.30 -5.14 11.00
C VAL A 58 -66.18 -6.36 11.89
N ASP A 59 -67.29 -7.11 12.05
CA ASP A 59 -67.32 -8.35 12.84
C ASP A 59 -67.11 -9.53 11.89
N CYS A 60 -66.04 -10.31 12.10
CA CYS A 60 -65.71 -11.48 11.28
C CYS A 60 -65.90 -12.75 12.11
N ARG A 61 -66.95 -13.53 11.82
CA ARG A 61 -67.23 -14.79 12.52
C ARG A 61 -66.92 -15.97 11.63
N ALA A 62 -65.89 -16.75 11.99
CA ALA A 62 -65.63 -18.02 11.33
C ALA A 62 -66.60 -19.09 11.86
N LYS A 63 -67.36 -19.74 10.98
CA LYS A 63 -68.27 -20.83 11.36
C LYS A 63 -67.55 -22.17 11.60
N THR A 64 -66.23 -22.23 11.39
CA THR A 64 -65.35 -23.41 11.62
C THR A 64 -63.88 -22.96 11.77
N PRO A 65 -63.00 -23.75 12.42
CA PRO A 65 -61.67 -23.28 12.83
C PRO A 65 -60.73 -23.14 11.62
N ALA A 66 -60.45 -21.90 11.20
CA ALA A 66 -59.42 -21.60 10.22
C ALA A 66 -58.03 -21.59 10.88
N ARG A 67 -57.02 -22.21 10.26
CA ARG A 67 -55.65 -22.35 10.82
C ARG A 67 -54.79 -21.07 10.80
N LYS A 68 -55.28 -19.97 10.24
CA LYS A 68 -54.63 -18.65 10.27
C LYS A 68 -55.70 -17.56 10.32
N LEU A 69 -55.57 -16.66 11.29
CA LEU A 69 -56.29 -15.38 11.31
C LEU A 69 -55.79 -14.54 10.12
N LEU A 70 -56.71 -14.13 9.25
CA LEU A 70 -56.46 -13.06 8.29
C LEU A 70 -56.50 -11.74 9.08
N SER A 71 -55.38 -11.02 9.12
CA SER A 71 -55.33 -9.65 9.64
C SER A 71 -55.59 -8.67 8.50
N PHE A 72 -56.58 -7.80 8.67
CA PHE A 72 -56.81 -6.66 7.78
C PHE A 72 -56.47 -5.37 8.52
N ASN A 73 -55.79 -4.46 7.84
CA ASN A 73 -55.54 -3.11 8.32
C ASN A 73 -56.48 -2.17 7.53
N ILE A 74 -57.49 -1.61 8.20
CA ILE A 74 -58.40 -0.64 7.61
C ILE A 74 -58.01 0.73 8.13
N SER A 75 -57.69 1.63 7.22
CA SER A 75 -57.36 3.01 7.57
C SER A 75 -58.23 3.97 6.74
N VAL A 76 -58.92 4.89 7.42
CA VAL A 76 -59.75 5.92 6.80
C VAL A 76 -58.96 7.23 6.78
N TRP A 77 -58.70 7.78 5.60
CA TRP A 77 -57.91 9.00 5.46
C TRP A 77 -58.64 10.08 4.66
N ASN A 78 -58.49 11.33 5.09
CA ASN A 78 -58.98 12.47 4.34
C ASN A 78 -58.01 12.78 3.18
N LYS A 79 -58.53 12.89 1.95
CA LYS A 79 -57.76 13.15 0.73
C LYS A 79 -57.01 14.50 0.79
N SER A 80 -57.47 15.47 1.59
CA SER A 80 -56.76 16.74 1.79
C SER A 80 -55.55 16.65 2.72
N THR A 81 -55.39 15.55 3.47
CA THR A 81 -54.21 15.28 4.33
C THR A 81 -53.17 14.37 3.69
N LEU A 82 -53.48 13.70 2.58
CA LEU A 82 -52.56 12.79 1.86
C LEU A 82 -51.49 13.51 1.04
N ALA A 83 -51.71 14.75 0.62
CA ALA A 83 -50.71 15.50 -0.14
C ALA A 83 -49.50 15.98 0.70
N GLN A 84 -49.44 15.69 2.01
CA GLN A 84 -48.46 16.31 2.91
C GLN A 84 -47.85 15.43 4.02
N ARG A 85 -48.23 14.17 4.17
CA ARG A 85 -47.69 13.34 5.28
C ARG A 85 -46.65 12.35 4.76
N TRP A 86 -45.41 12.52 5.25
CA TRP A 86 -44.35 11.54 5.07
C TRP A 86 -44.53 10.38 6.06
N GLU A 87 -43.94 9.22 5.75
CA GLU A 87 -43.89 8.06 6.63
C GLU A 87 -42.49 7.46 6.64
N ALA A 88 -42.10 6.80 7.73
CA ALA A 88 -40.85 6.06 7.81
C ALA A 88 -41.16 4.62 8.19
N VAL A 89 -40.83 3.69 7.29
CA VAL A 89 -41.12 2.27 7.45
C VAL A 89 -39.87 1.59 7.97
N VAL A 90 -40.02 0.87 9.10
CA VAL A 90 -38.92 0.12 9.73
C VAL A 90 -39.27 -1.36 9.68
N MET A 91 -38.44 -2.12 8.97
CA MET A 91 -38.52 -3.57 8.91
C MET A 91 -37.45 -4.17 9.81
N LEU A 92 -37.83 -5.10 10.67
CA LEU A 92 -36.93 -5.85 11.55
C LEU A 92 -37.20 -7.34 11.35
N ASN A 93 -36.17 -8.09 10.95
CA ASN A 93 -36.29 -9.51 10.59
C ASN A 93 -37.42 -9.78 9.55
N GLY A 94 -37.56 -8.88 8.58
CA GLY A 94 -38.61 -8.96 7.55
C GLY A 94 -40.03 -8.62 8.04
N VAL A 95 -40.21 -8.24 9.31
CA VAL A 95 -41.50 -7.83 9.87
C VAL A 95 -41.56 -6.30 9.95
N ASP A 96 -42.67 -5.72 9.47
CA ASP A 96 -42.94 -4.29 9.65
C ASP A 96 -43.23 -3.99 11.12
N ILE A 97 -42.31 -3.27 11.76
CA ILE A 97 -42.41 -2.83 13.15
C ILE A 97 -42.69 -1.33 13.28
N THR A 98 -43.03 -0.65 12.18
CA THR A 98 -43.19 0.81 12.12
C THR A 98 -44.11 1.35 13.20
N SER A 99 -45.22 0.68 13.47
CA SER A 99 -46.20 1.05 14.51
C SER A 99 -45.64 0.98 15.94
N ARG A 100 -44.57 0.20 16.14
CA ARG A 100 -43.89 0.01 17.43
C ARG A 100 -42.70 0.95 17.61
N VAL A 101 -42.20 1.58 16.54
CA VAL A 101 -41.09 2.53 16.63
C VAL A 101 -41.57 3.83 17.31
N LEU A 102 -40.85 4.22 18.35
CA LEU A 102 -41.13 5.39 19.17
C LEU A 102 -40.00 6.42 19.09
N GLY A 103 -40.35 7.68 19.29
CA GLY A 103 -39.38 8.77 19.40
C GLY A 103 -38.68 9.11 18.09
N ASP A 104 -37.41 9.45 18.20
CA ASP A 104 -36.57 9.90 17.11
C ASP A 104 -35.83 8.72 16.50
N VAL A 105 -35.88 8.62 15.18
CA VAL A 105 -35.05 7.71 14.39
C VAL A 105 -33.93 8.52 13.79
N SER A 106 -32.70 8.01 13.91
CA SER A 106 -31.52 8.62 13.31
C SER A 106 -30.80 7.59 12.47
N VAL A 107 -30.42 7.98 11.26
CA VAL A 107 -29.56 7.19 10.38
C VAL A 107 -28.37 8.07 10.02
N SER A 108 -27.17 7.60 10.32
CA SER A 108 -25.92 8.32 10.08
C SER A 108 -24.97 7.51 9.23
N GLY A 109 -24.34 8.14 8.26
CA GLY A 109 -23.25 7.58 7.46
C GLY A 109 -22.09 8.55 7.40
N GLN A 110 -20.87 8.03 7.48
CA GLN A 110 -19.64 8.80 7.26
C GLN A 110 -18.72 8.01 6.33
N ARG A 111 -18.01 8.71 5.44
CA ARG A 111 -17.03 8.08 4.55
C ARG A 111 -16.00 7.27 5.34
N GLY A 112 -15.71 6.07 4.84
CA GLY A 112 -14.78 5.12 5.47
C GLY A 112 -15.31 4.42 6.72
N GLN A 113 -16.53 4.73 7.19
CA GLN A 113 -17.10 4.20 8.43
C GLN A 113 -18.35 3.36 8.19
N ASN A 114 -18.80 2.66 9.22
CA ASN A 114 -20.11 2.03 9.23
C ASN A 114 -21.22 3.06 9.09
N ARG A 115 -22.25 2.73 8.30
CA ARG A 115 -23.54 3.41 8.45
C ARG A 115 -24.23 2.83 9.67
N THR A 116 -24.82 3.68 10.48
CA THR A 116 -25.54 3.31 11.70
C THR A 116 -26.96 3.82 11.69
N ALA A 117 -27.87 3.07 12.30
CA ALA A 117 -29.24 3.48 12.55
C ALA A 117 -29.57 3.27 14.02
N SER A 118 -30.31 4.22 14.61
CA SER A 118 -30.75 4.15 16.00
C SER A 118 -32.24 4.49 16.11
N PHE A 119 -32.99 3.68 16.85
CA PHE A 119 -34.40 3.91 17.14
C PHE A 119 -34.84 3.15 18.41
N GLU A 120 -35.94 3.56 19.03
CA GLU A 120 -36.57 2.83 20.14
C GLU A 120 -37.80 2.06 19.67
N ILE A 121 -38.00 0.85 20.20
CA ILE A 121 -39.21 0.06 19.96
C ILE A 121 -40.00 -0.15 21.25
N LYS A 122 -41.32 -0.08 21.12
CA LYS A 122 -42.25 -0.63 22.09
C LYS A 122 -42.22 -2.16 22.00
N ASN A 123 -41.94 -2.82 23.11
CA ASN A 123 -42.01 -4.27 23.19
C ASN A 123 -43.47 -4.76 23.17
N GLU A 124 -43.67 -5.97 22.64
CA GLU A 124 -44.95 -6.65 22.73
C GLU A 124 -45.23 -7.09 24.17
N VAL A 125 -46.50 -7.34 24.47
CA VAL A 125 -46.90 -7.81 25.81
C VAL A 125 -46.37 -9.23 25.99
N GLY A 126 -45.59 -9.45 27.05
CA GLY A 126 -45.05 -10.77 27.39
C GLY A 126 -43.57 -10.72 27.75
N THR A 127 -42.91 -11.87 27.65
CA THR A 127 -41.47 -12.00 27.90
C THR A 127 -40.68 -11.27 26.81
N VAL A 128 -39.81 -10.34 27.22
CA VAL A 128 -38.88 -9.65 26.33
C VAL A 128 -37.54 -10.37 26.37
N ASN A 129 -37.06 -10.83 25.22
CA ASN A 129 -35.70 -11.36 25.06
C ASN A 129 -34.89 -10.43 24.13
N PRO A 130 -34.08 -9.51 24.68
CA PRO A 130 -33.27 -8.61 23.87
C PRO A 130 -32.29 -9.33 22.94
N ASP A 131 -31.76 -10.50 23.34
CA ASP A 131 -30.79 -11.26 22.55
C ASP A 131 -31.38 -11.75 21.23
N ALA A 132 -32.70 -11.93 21.16
CA ALA A 132 -33.39 -12.32 19.93
C ALA A 132 -33.27 -11.28 18.82
N PHE A 133 -32.93 -10.02 19.15
CA PHE A 133 -32.72 -8.96 18.18
C PHE A 133 -31.31 -8.95 17.61
N ILE A 134 -30.31 -9.52 18.28
CA ILE A 134 -28.91 -9.45 17.84
C ILE A 134 -28.74 -10.08 16.46
N ASN A 135 -28.00 -9.40 15.58
CA ASN A 135 -27.71 -9.82 14.21
C ASN A 135 -28.96 -10.03 13.33
N GLN A 136 -30.12 -9.51 13.75
CA GLN A 136 -31.32 -9.51 12.90
C GLN A 136 -31.23 -8.41 11.84
N PRO A 137 -31.68 -8.68 10.60
CA PRO A 137 -31.62 -7.69 9.53
C PRO A 137 -32.61 -6.55 9.78
N VAL A 138 -32.17 -5.32 9.47
CA VAL A 138 -32.95 -4.09 9.58
C VAL A 138 -32.92 -3.36 8.25
N SER A 139 -34.08 -2.92 7.78
CA SER A 139 -34.17 -1.90 6.73
C SER A 139 -35.06 -0.74 7.16
N ILE A 140 -34.68 0.47 6.75
CA ILE A 140 -35.46 1.67 6.98
C ILE A 140 -35.68 2.36 5.65
N ASP A 141 -36.95 2.59 5.33
CA ASP A 141 -37.41 3.28 4.13
C ASP A 141 -38.12 4.56 4.53
N TYR A 142 -37.90 5.63 3.77
CA TYR A 142 -38.59 6.90 3.91
C TYR A 142 -39.57 7.10 2.76
N ILE A 143 -40.85 7.23 3.09
CA ILE A 143 -41.92 7.56 2.16
C ILE A 143 -42.05 9.07 2.12
N GLN A 144 -41.68 9.65 0.98
CA GLN A 144 -41.81 11.06 0.68
C GLN A 144 -43.29 11.48 0.62
N PRO A 145 -43.61 12.78 0.82
CA PRO A 145 -44.99 13.27 0.70
C PRO A 145 -45.64 13.05 -0.68
N ASP A 146 -44.84 12.82 -1.72
CA ASP A 146 -45.31 12.49 -3.07
C ASP A 146 -45.53 10.97 -3.30
N GLY A 147 -45.26 10.15 -2.27
CA GLY A 147 -45.39 8.69 -2.31
C GLY A 147 -44.14 7.96 -2.77
N ARG A 148 -43.06 8.66 -3.16
CA ARG A 148 -41.78 8.01 -3.49
C ARG A 148 -41.20 7.32 -2.24
N VAL A 149 -40.66 6.13 -2.42
CA VAL A 149 -40.01 5.35 -1.35
C VAL A 149 -38.50 5.37 -1.57
N ASP A 150 -37.77 5.92 -0.60
CA ASP A 150 -36.31 5.97 -0.63
C ASP A 150 -35.75 5.11 0.51
N ARG A 151 -34.87 4.17 0.17
CA ARG A 151 -34.10 3.41 1.15
C ARG A 151 -33.10 4.33 1.84
N ILE A 152 -33.12 4.40 3.16
CA ILE A 152 -32.14 5.20 3.93
C ILE A 152 -31.14 4.33 4.71
N PHE A 153 -31.51 3.10 5.07
CA PHE A 153 -30.64 2.19 5.81
C PHE A 153 -30.91 0.71 5.50
N THR A 154 -29.85 -0.08 5.37
CA THR A 154 -29.88 -1.55 5.33
C THR A 154 -28.71 -2.06 6.16
N GLY A 155 -28.97 -2.90 7.16
CA GLY A 155 -27.92 -3.42 8.04
C GLY A 155 -28.45 -4.47 9.01
N PHE A 156 -27.75 -4.63 10.12
CA PHE A 156 -28.05 -5.62 11.16
C PHE A 156 -28.05 -4.97 12.53
N VAL A 157 -28.93 -5.43 13.43
CA VAL A 157 -28.89 -5.01 14.83
C VAL A 157 -27.58 -5.45 15.46
N GLU A 158 -26.84 -4.49 15.99
CA GLU A 158 -25.56 -4.70 16.66
C GLU A 158 -25.76 -4.73 18.18
N THR A 159 -26.56 -3.80 18.71
CA THR A 159 -26.80 -3.70 20.14
C THR A 159 -28.27 -3.39 20.43
N PRO A 160 -29.02 -4.36 20.99
CA PRO A 160 -30.31 -4.11 21.63
C PRO A 160 -30.11 -3.81 23.12
N THR A 161 -30.71 -2.73 23.63
CA THR A 161 -30.66 -2.36 25.05
C THR A 161 -32.06 -2.24 25.62
N TYR A 162 -32.42 -3.13 26.54
CA TYR A 162 -33.70 -3.06 27.25
C TYR A 162 -33.64 -2.03 28.38
N GLN A 163 -34.59 -1.11 28.38
CA GLN A 163 -34.74 -0.06 29.38
C GLN A 163 -35.86 -0.43 30.35
N PHE A 164 -35.50 -0.80 31.59
CA PHE A 164 -36.48 -1.21 32.62
C PHE A 164 -37.49 -0.12 32.97
N GLU A 165 -37.07 1.14 33.00
CA GLU A 165 -37.91 2.28 33.38
C GLU A 165 -39.03 2.55 32.37
N SER A 166 -38.73 2.40 31.07
CA SER A 166 -39.66 2.70 29.99
C SER A 166 -40.36 1.45 29.43
N GLY A 167 -39.84 0.25 29.75
CA GLY A 167 -40.27 -1.02 29.17
C GLY A 167 -39.95 -1.16 27.67
N ARG A 168 -39.03 -0.34 27.15
CA ARG A 168 -38.69 -0.25 25.73
C ARG A 168 -37.35 -0.90 25.44
N THR A 169 -37.10 -1.18 24.16
CA THR A 169 -35.79 -1.62 23.69
C THR A 169 -35.23 -0.57 22.74
N ALA A 170 -34.07 0.00 23.08
CA ALA A 170 -33.29 0.81 22.16
C ALA A 170 -32.52 -0.12 21.21
N ILE A 171 -32.57 0.17 19.92
CA ILE A 171 -31.89 -0.60 18.88
C ILE A 171 -30.83 0.29 18.25
N VAL A 172 -29.58 -0.20 18.24
CA VAL A 172 -28.50 0.30 17.39
C VAL A 172 -28.20 -0.77 16.35
N ALA A 173 -28.31 -0.40 15.08
CA ALA A 173 -27.99 -1.23 13.93
C ALA A 173 -26.84 -0.62 13.13
N SER A 174 -26.03 -1.46 12.51
CA SER A 174 -24.95 -1.02 11.63
C SER A 174 -24.84 -1.88 10.37
N THR A 175 -24.06 -1.41 9.40
CA THR A 175 -23.76 -2.16 8.17
C THR A 175 -22.74 -3.28 8.35
N LEU A 176 -22.11 -3.38 9.54
CA LEU A 176 -21.07 -4.36 9.87
C LEU A 176 -19.96 -4.46 8.79
N LYS A 177 -19.47 -3.31 8.32
CA LYS A 177 -18.47 -3.16 7.24
C LYS A 177 -17.27 -4.07 7.48
N ASP A 178 -16.61 -3.95 8.62
CA ASP A 178 -15.35 -4.64 8.86
C ASP A 178 -15.55 -6.16 8.91
N LYS A 179 -16.58 -6.64 9.61
CA LYS A 179 -16.99 -8.06 9.59
C LYS A 179 -17.25 -8.59 8.17
N ARG A 180 -17.75 -7.75 7.27
CA ARG A 180 -17.95 -8.13 5.86
C ARG A 180 -16.64 -8.16 5.09
N LEU A 181 -15.71 -7.26 5.37
CA LEU A 181 -14.36 -7.26 4.78
C LEU A 181 -13.58 -8.48 5.27
N ASP A 182 -13.70 -8.84 6.55
CA ASP A 182 -13.08 -10.05 7.15
C ASP A 182 -13.57 -11.35 6.50
N ALA A 183 -14.77 -11.34 5.93
CA ALA A 183 -15.31 -12.47 5.19
C ALA A 183 -14.88 -12.50 3.71
N MET A 184 -14.19 -11.47 3.21
CA MET A 184 -13.72 -11.41 1.82
C MET A 184 -12.30 -11.96 1.67
N THR A 185 -12.08 -12.62 0.54
CA THR A 185 -10.72 -13.03 0.11
C THR A 185 -9.92 -11.84 -0.39
N ARG A 186 -8.57 -11.93 -0.39
CA ARG A 186 -7.70 -10.91 -0.99
C ARG A 186 -8.07 -10.59 -2.45
N ASN A 187 -8.44 -11.59 -3.23
CA ASN A 187 -8.87 -11.38 -4.63
C ASN A 187 -10.13 -10.52 -4.74
N GLN A 188 -11.10 -10.72 -3.85
CA GLN A 188 -12.31 -9.89 -3.80
C GLN A 188 -11.99 -8.46 -3.34
N LEU A 189 -11.10 -8.30 -2.37
CA LEU A 189 -10.66 -6.99 -1.89
C LEU A 189 -9.87 -6.23 -2.96
N ASN A 190 -8.96 -6.90 -3.66
CA ASN A 190 -8.23 -6.34 -4.80
C ASN A 190 -9.16 -5.91 -5.94
N ALA A 191 -10.21 -6.69 -6.23
CA ALA A 191 -11.21 -6.31 -7.23
C ALA A 191 -12.10 -5.13 -6.77
N LEU A 192 -12.38 -5.03 -5.48
CA LEU A 192 -13.23 -3.99 -4.90
C LEU A 192 -12.51 -2.63 -4.75
N ILE A 193 -11.25 -2.66 -4.29
CA ILE A 193 -10.49 -1.47 -3.90
C ILE A 193 -9.41 -1.15 -4.93
N GLY A 194 -8.74 -2.17 -5.49
CA GLY A 194 -7.52 -1.99 -6.25
C GLY A 194 -6.36 -1.53 -5.35
N GLY A 195 -5.50 -0.67 -5.87
CA GLY A 195 -4.34 -0.15 -5.15
C GLY A 195 -3.09 -1.00 -5.30
N ARG A 196 -2.01 -0.56 -4.66
CA ARG A 196 -0.73 -1.24 -4.61
C ARG A 196 -0.44 -1.76 -3.21
N TRP A 197 0.18 -2.92 -3.15
CA TRP A 197 0.55 -3.58 -1.91
C TRP A 197 1.92 -4.25 -2.07
N SER A 198 2.74 -4.17 -1.02
CA SER A 198 4.03 -4.87 -0.91
C SER A 198 4.24 -5.32 0.53
N LYS A 199 4.69 -6.56 0.72
CA LYS A 199 5.05 -7.15 2.03
C LYS A 199 6.17 -6.39 2.74
N HIS A 200 6.96 -5.61 1.99
CA HIS A 200 8.05 -4.80 2.51
C HIS A 200 7.58 -3.46 3.09
N ILE A 201 6.33 -3.06 2.82
CA ILE A 201 5.72 -1.80 3.27
C ILE A 201 4.58 -2.05 4.26
N PHE A 202 3.83 -3.12 4.04
CA PHE A 202 2.66 -3.50 4.82
C PHE A 202 2.86 -4.87 5.46
N TYR A 203 2.12 -5.14 6.54
CA TYR A 203 2.25 -6.39 7.27
C TYR A 203 1.70 -7.56 6.45
N GLU A 204 2.52 -8.59 6.24
CA GLU A 204 2.20 -9.70 5.33
C GLU A 204 0.98 -10.51 5.76
N ASP A 205 0.76 -10.67 7.07
CA ASP A 205 -0.37 -11.46 7.58
C ASP A 205 -1.68 -10.65 7.69
N ASN A 206 -1.70 -9.38 7.27
CA ASN A 206 -2.95 -8.62 7.25
C ASN A 206 -3.96 -9.28 6.30
N GLU A 207 -5.14 -9.59 6.81
CA GLU A 207 -6.28 -10.12 6.06
C GLU A 207 -7.51 -9.23 6.25
N GLY A 208 -8.59 -9.53 5.52
CA GLY A 208 -9.89 -8.91 5.79
C GLY A 208 -9.89 -7.38 5.78
N ALA A 209 -10.42 -6.79 6.85
CA ALA A 209 -10.47 -5.34 7.03
C ALA A 209 -9.08 -4.68 7.10
N ASP A 210 -8.07 -5.34 7.66
CA ASP A 210 -6.72 -4.80 7.79
C ASP A 210 -6.01 -4.75 6.43
N TYR A 211 -6.14 -5.82 5.62
CA TYR A 211 -5.65 -5.82 4.23
C TYR A 211 -6.34 -4.74 3.39
N ALA A 212 -7.66 -4.57 3.55
CA ALA A 212 -8.41 -3.52 2.89
C ALA A 212 -7.92 -2.12 3.30
N ALA A 213 -7.56 -1.92 4.57
CA ALA A 213 -6.99 -0.67 5.05
C ALA A 213 -5.61 -0.39 4.43
N ASP A 214 -4.78 -1.41 4.21
CA ASP A 214 -3.49 -1.25 3.51
C ASP A 214 -3.68 -0.84 2.05
N LEU A 215 -4.60 -1.46 1.32
CA LEU A 215 -4.93 -1.05 -0.06
C LEU A 215 -5.43 0.40 -0.11
N LEU A 216 -6.27 0.81 0.84
CA LEU A 216 -6.77 2.19 0.90
C LEU A 216 -5.69 3.22 1.23
N LYS A 217 -4.53 2.83 1.77
CA LYS A 217 -3.39 3.76 1.93
C LYS A 217 -2.80 4.18 0.59
N THR A 218 -2.95 3.38 -0.47
CA THR A 218 -2.41 3.64 -1.81
C THR A 218 -3.47 4.08 -2.83
N VAL A 219 -4.72 4.30 -2.40
CA VAL A 219 -5.82 4.72 -3.28
C VAL A 219 -6.47 6.01 -2.74
N PRO A 220 -6.61 7.08 -3.54
CA PRO A 220 -7.23 8.33 -3.08
C PRO A 220 -8.77 8.24 -3.11
N ALA A 221 -9.31 7.33 -2.31
CA ALA A 221 -10.74 7.04 -2.20
C ALA A 221 -11.10 6.50 -0.81
N ASP A 222 -12.39 6.58 -0.47
CA ASP A 222 -12.94 6.02 0.76
C ASP A 222 -13.84 4.83 0.43
N LEU A 223 -13.65 3.69 1.10
CA LEU A 223 -14.59 2.57 1.00
C LEU A 223 -15.81 2.83 1.88
N CYS A 224 -16.97 3.00 1.25
CA CYS A 224 -18.22 3.42 1.88
C CYS A 224 -19.29 2.33 1.77
N VAL A 225 -20.34 2.42 2.60
CA VAL A 225 -21.55 1.60 2.48
C VAL A 225 -22.76 2.50 2.17
N ASP A 226 -23.40 2.26 1.04
CA ASP A 226 -24.60 3.01 0.62
C ASP A 226 -25.83 2.63 1.46
N ALA A 227 -26.94 3.35 1.27
CA ALA A 227 -28.20 3.08 1.98
C ALA A 227 -28.75 1.66 1.73
N ASN A 228 -28.40 1.01 0.62
CA ASN A 228 -28.79 -0.37 0.29
C ASN A 228 -27.88 -1.42 0.93
N GLY A 229 -26.86 -1.00 1.68
CA GLY A 229 -25.90 -1.91 2.30
C GLY A 229 -24.82 -2.39 1.32
N VAL A 230 -24.63 -1.75 0.17
CA VAL A 230 -23.62 -2.15 -0.82
C VAL A 230 -22.31 -1.40 -0.57
N LEU A 231 -21.19 -2.13 -0.57
CA LEU A 231 -19.85 -1.56 -0.47
C LEU A 231 -19.49 -0.85 -1.79
N ARG A 232 -19.00 0.39 -1.69
CA ARG A 232 -18.61 1.21 -2.85
C ARG A 232 -17.36 2.00 -2.54
N LEU A 233 -16.41 1.97 -3.48
CA LEU A 233 -15.26 2.84 -3.45
C LEU A 233 -15.67 4.24 -3.96
N VAL A 234 -15.46 5.26 -3.14
CA VAL A 234 -15.84 6.64 -3.46
C VAL A 234 -14.58 7.50 -3.60
N PRO A 235 -14.23 7.96 -4.82
CA PRO A 235 -13.06 8.81 -5.02
C PRO A 235 -13.08 10.07 -4.16
N TRP A 236 -11.88 10.56 -3.83
CA TRP A 236 -11.72 11.83 -3.13
C TRP A 236 -11.95 13.04 -4.04
N ALA A 237 -11.58 12.92 -5.31
CA ALA A 237 -11.80 13.93 -6.32
C ALA A 237 -13.30 14.19 -6.51
N VAL A 238 -13.68 15.47 -6.48
CA VAL A 238 -15.07 15.90 -6.64
C VAL A 238 -15.36 16.07 -8.13
N GLY A 239 -16.35 15.34 -8.64
CA GLY A 239 -16.84 15.46 -10.01
C GLY A 239 -17.93 16.54 -10.16
N ALA A 240 -18.77 16.39 -11.18
CA ALA A 240 -20.00 17.17 -11.29
C ALA A 240 -20.90 16.93 -10.07
N ALA A 241 -21.60 17.98 -9.62
CA ALA A 241 -22.52 17.86 -8.50
C ALA A 241 -23.75 17.01 -8.88
N ASP A 242 -24.07 16.02 -8.05
CA ASP A 242 -25.28 15.20 -8.18
C ASP A 242 -26.52 15.98 -7.74
N PHE A 243 -26.35 16.89 -6.75
CA PHE A 243 -27.42 17.71 -6.20
C PHE A 243 -26.99 19.17 -6.08
N THR A 244 -27.93 20.09 -6.31
CA THR A 244 -27.75 21.53 -6.06
C THR A 244 -28.70 21.99 -4.95
N LEU A 245 -28.13 22.51 -3.87
CA LEU A 245 -28.85 23.07 -2.74
C LEU A 245 -28.88 24.59 -2.84
N THR A 246 -30.05 25.19 -2.70
CA THR A 246 -30.22 26.64 -2.72
C THR A 246 -30.33 27.21 -1.30
N GLY A 247 -30.21 28.53 -1.16
CA GLY A 247 -30.46 29.20 0.12
C GLY A 247 -31.86 28.94 0.71
N GLY A 248 -32.83 28.56 -0.12
CA GLY A 248 -34.16 28.15 0.33
C GLY A 248 -34.19 26.77 1.01
N ASP A 249 -33.24 25.89 0.72
CA ASP A 249 -33.19 24.52 1.25
C ASP A 249 -32.48 24.45 2.61
N ILE A 250 -31.60 25.42 2.88
CA ILE A 250 -30.64 25.41 3.97
C ILE A 250 -31.15 26.20 5.17
N SER A 251 -30.94 25.65 6.37
CA SER A 251 -31.14 26.34 7.65
C SER A 251 -29.89 27.09 8.08
N TRP A 252 -30.08 28.35 8.49
CA TRP A 252 -29.03 29.22 9.04
C TRP A 252 -28.49 28.78 10.40
N GLN A 253 -29.17 27.85 11.08
CA GLN A 253 -28.81 27.45 12.44
C GLN A 253 -27.49 26.66 12.52
N ILE A 254 -27.09 25.95 11.45
CA ILE A 254 -25.94 25.03 11.45
C ILE A 254 -25.03 25.28 10.23
N MET A 255 -25.16 26.42 9.55
CA MET A 255 -24.25 26.75 8.44
C MET A 255 -22.88 27.16 8.98
N GLY A 256 -21.84 26.40 8.64
CA GLY A 256 -20.47 26.68 9.09
C GLY A 256 -19.43 26.21 8.09
N VAL A 257 -18.35 26.97 7.96
CA VAL A 257 -17.15 26.58 7.21
C VAL A 257 -16.01 26.42 8.19
N THR A 258 -15.38 25.26 8.20
CA THR A 258 -14.19 24.97 9.01
C THR A 258 -13.04 24.66 8.05
N LEU A 259 -12.04 25.54 8.03
CA LEU A 259 -10.81 25.29 7.28
C LEU A 259 -9.84 24.46 8.11
N GLN A 260 -8.94 23.80 7.41
CA GLN A 260 -7.92 22.96 8.02
C GLN A 260 -7.02 23.75 8.97
N ASP A 261 -6.66 23.13 10.11
CA ASP A 261 -5.70 23.70 11.05
C ASP A 261 -4.28 23.63 10.49
N ALA A 262 -3.52 24.71 10.66
CA ALA A 262 -2.15 24.86 10.17
C ALA A 262 -1.20 23.76 10.69
N LYS A 263 -1.42 23.25 11.91
CA LYS A 263 -0.60 22.16 12.47
C LYS A 263 -0.84 20.81 11.80
N SER A 264 -2.01 20.64 11.19
CA SER A 264 -2.43 19.40 10.54
C SER A 264 -2.18 19.40 9.04
N LEU A 265 -1.80 20.54 8.48
CA LEU A 265 -1.43 20.70 7.08
C LEU A 265 -0.01 20.17 6.89
N VAL A 266 0.17 19.33 5.87
CA VAL A 266 1.47 18.83 5.42
C VAL A 266 1.49 19.03 3.92
N ASN A 267 2.53 19.69 3.40
CA ASN A 267 2.67 19.94 1.96
C ASN A 267 4.00 19.48 1.36
N SER A 268 4.85 18.86 2.19
CA SER A 268 6.13 18.27 1.80
C SER A 268 6.40 17.01 2.62
N ILE A 269 6.74 15.90 1.97
CA ILE A 269 7.05 14.61 2.62
C ILE A 269 8.38 14.10 2.06
N SER A 270 9.32 13.77 2.96
CA SER A 270 10.61 13.17 2.59
C SER A 270 10.69 11.72 3.08
N VAL A 271 11.09 10.83 2.19
CA VAL A 271 11.14 9.38 2.41
C VAL A 271 12.48 8.85 1.91
N THR A 272 13.17 8.10 2.75
CA THR A 272 14.36 7.35 2.35
C THR A 272 13.96 5.88 2.17
N VAL A 273 14.40 5.26 1.10
CA VAL A 273 14.15 3.84 0.81
C VAL A 273 15.46 3.19 0.47
N ASP A 274 15.84 2.16 1.22
CA ASP A 274 17.10 1.44 1.02
C ASP A 274 16.85 0.07 0.38
N TYR A 275 17.67 -0.29 -0.61
CA TYR A 275 17.75 -1.65 -1.13
C TYR A 275 19.15 -2.19 -0.91
N ARG A 276 19.28 -3.19 -0.04
CA ARG A 276 20.55 -3.80 0.33
C ARG A 276 20.65 -5.20 -0.26
N TYR A 277 21.78 -5.50 -0.90
CA TYR A 277 22.06 -6.82 -1.45
C TYR A 277 23.56 -7.12 -1.43
N THR A 278 23.92 -8.40 -1.53
CA THR A 278 25.33 -8.83 -1.62
C THR A 278 25.77 -8.84 -3.09
N ARG A 279 26.93 -8.24 -3.36
CA ARG A 279 27.67 -8.40 -4.62
C ARG A 279 28.75 -9.45 -4.43
N LEU A 280 28.66 -10.51 -5.21
CA LEU A 280 29.64 -11.57 -5.28
C LEU A 280 30.74 -11.15 -6.25
N ARG A 281 32.00 -11.21 -5.82
CA ARG A 281 33.16 -10.83 -6.62
C ARG A 281 34.08 -12.02 -6.83
N HIS A 282 34.64 -12.10 -8.03
CA HIS A 282 35.72 -13.00 -8.41
C HIS A 282 36.81 -12.17 -9.07
N ARG A 283 38.01 -12.17 -8.47
CA ARG A 283 39.17 -11.45 -8.97
C ARG A 283 40.22 -12.44 -9.47
N GLU A 284 40.77 -12.16 -10.64
CA GLU A 284 41.90 -12.90 -11.21
C GLU A 284 43.07 -11.94 -11.40
N LEU A 285 44.27 -12.36 -11.01
CA LEU A 285 45.50 -11.59 -11.19
C LEU A 285 46.57 -12.46 -11.86
N ASP A 286 47.22 -11.88 -12.86
CA ASP A 286 48.36 -12.49 -13.55
C ASP A 286 49.67 -12.07 -12.89
N TYR A 287 50.56 -13.03 -12.67
CA TYR A 287 51.88 -12.84 -12.07
C TYR A 287 52.97 -13.25 -13.04
N GLN A 288 54.05 -12.47 -13.03
CA GLN A 288 55.24 -12.76 -13.84
C GLN A 288 56.50 -12.52 -13.02
N TRP A 289 57.42 -13.47 -13.10
CA TRP A 289 58.76 -13.37 -12.55
C TRP A 289 59.77 -13.76 -13.61
N ALA A 290 60.86 -12.99 -13.73
CA ALA A 290 61.98 -13.32 -14.60
C ALA A 290 63.30 -13.03 -13.90
N SER A 291 64.21 -13.98 -13.93
CA SER A 291 65.55 -13.81 -13.38
C SER A 291 66.39 -12.87 -14.26
N PRO A 292 67.36 -12.14 -13.67
CA PRO A 292 68.37 -11.43 -14.44
C PRO A 292 69.11 -12.42 -15.36
N GLY A 293 68.96 -12.22 -16.67
CA GLY A 293 69.52 -13.09 -17.70
C GLY A 293 68.56 -14.13 -18.28
N ALA A 294 67.27 -14.16 -17.90
CA ALA A 294 66.27 -15.03 -18.53
C ALA A 294 66.22 -14.84 -20.07
N GLY A 295 66.25 -13.59 -20.54
CA GLY A 295 66.33 -13.28 -21.98
C GLY A 295 67.74 -13.30 -22.58
N ASN A 296 68.79 -13.36 -21.75
CA ASN A 296 70.20 -13.39 -22.16
C ASN A 296 71.05 -14.07 -21.08
N TRP A 297 71.21 -15.39 -21.19
CA TRP A 297 71.87 -16.19 -20.15
C TRP A 297 73.33 -15.81 -19.88
N ALA A 298 73.97 -15.12 -20.83
CA ALA A 298 75.30 -14.57 -20.64
C ALA A 298 75.38 -13.60 -19.45
N ASP A 299 74.29 -12.88 -19.16
CA ASP A 299 74.22 -11.94 -18.03
C ASP A 299 74.22 -12.66 -16.69
N TYR A 300 73.50 -13.80 -16.59
CA TYR A 300 73.58 -14.70 -15.43
C TYR A 300 75.00 -15.24 -15.27
N MET A 301 75.61 -15.75 -16.35
CA MET A 301 76.95 -16.33 -16.30
C MET A 301 78.04 -15.31 -15.92
N ALA A 302 77.86 -14.04 -16.29
CA ALA A 302 78.74 -12.96 -15.88
C ALA A 302 78.63 -12.65 -14.38
N LYS A 303 77.43 -12.81 -13.79
CA LYS A 303 77.14 -12.50 -12.39
C LYS A 303 76.29 -13.61 -11.74
N PRO A 304 76.87 -14.80 -11.50
CA PRO A 304 76.08 -15.95 -11.10
C PRO A 304 75.53 -15.77 -9.68
N PHE A 305 74.26 -16.10 -9.51
CA PHE A 305 73.56 -16.17 -8.23
C PHE A 305 72.92 -17.56 -8.05
N THR A 306 72.46 -17.87 -6.84
CA THR A 306 71.76 -19.14 -6.58
C THR A 306 70.48 -19.18 -7.40
N LEU A 307 70.26 -20.24 -8.18
CA LEU A 307 69.09 -20.39 -9.05
C LEU A 307 67.81 -20.67 -8.25
N ALA A 308 66.68 -20.11 -8.70
CA ALA A 308 65.38 -20.37 -8.12
C ALA A 308 64.90 -21.81 -8.42
N GLN A 309 64.53 -22.56 -7.39
CA GLN A 309 63.95 -23.89 -7.54
C GLN A 309 62.46 -23.79 -7.85
N LYS A 310 61.95 -24.64 -8.74
CA LYS A 310 60.51 -24.67 -9.09
C LYS A 310 59.63 -24.93 -7.86
N ASP A 311 60.03 -25.85 -6.98
CA ASP A 311 59.32 -26.19 -5.74
C ASP A 311 59.23 -25.00 -4.77
N LEU A 312 60.24 -24.12 -4.76
CA LEU A 312 60.24 -22.90 -3.95
C LEU A 312 59.21 -21.90 -4.48
N ILE A 313 59.13 -21.76 -5.81
CA ILE A 313 58.13 -20.91 -6.47
C ILE A 313 56.72 -21.47 -6.21
N LEU A 314 56.51 -22.78 -6.41
CA LEU A 314 55.22 -23.42 -6.22
C LEU A 314 54.73 -23.29 -4.76
N SER A 315 55.59 -23.60 -3.79
CA SER A 315 55.27 -23.43 -2.37
C SER A 315 54.89 -21.99 -2.02
N ALA A 316 55.56 -21.00 -2.63
CA ALA A 316 55.26 -19.59 -2.40
C ALA A 316 53.91 -19.18 -3.02
N VAL A 317 53.56 -19.72 -4.19
CA VAL A 317 52.27 -19.50 -4.86
C VAL A 317 51.12 -20.11 -4.05
N GLU A 318 51.25 -21.37 -3.63
CA GLU A 318 50.25 -22.09 -2.83
C GLU A 318 50.08 -21.49 -1.41
N GLY A 319 51.13 -20.85 -0.89
CA GLY A 319 51.12 -20.19 0.42
C GLY A 319 50.39 -18.83 0.48
N THR A 320 49.90 -18.31 -0.65
CA THR A 320 49.26 -16.97 -0.72
C THR A 320 47.83 -16.93 -0.17
N GLY A 321 47.19 -18.09 -0.02
CA GLY A 321 45.76 -18.19 0.33
C GLY A 321 44.79 -17.91 -0.84
N TRP A 322 45.30 -17.57 -2.03
CA TRP A 322 44.51 -17.46 -3.25
C TRP A 322 44.60 -18.77 -4.05
N THR A 323 43.59 -19.06 -4.84
CA THR A 323 43.50 -20.30 -5.62
C THR A 323 44.33 -20.19 -6.90
N LEU A 324 45.20 -21.16 -7.15
CA LEU A 324 45.97 -21.23 -8.41
C LEU A 324 45.06 -21.57 -9.60
N ILE A 325 45.14 -20.76 -10.66
CA ILE A 325 44.47 -21.03 -11.94
C ILE A 325 45.38 -21.93 -12.78
N GLY A 326 44.97 -23.18 -12.98
CA GLY A 326 45.74 -24.15 -13.76
C GLY A 326 47.04 -24.55 -13.08
N SER A 327 48.18 -24.23 -13.69
CA SER A 327 49.52 -24.56 -13.16
C SER A 327 50.50 -23.43 -13.42
N VAL A 328 51.53 -23.32 -12.57
CA VAL A 328 52.66 -22.41 -12.81
C VAL A 328 53.38 -22.82 -14.09
N GLN A 329 53.55 -21.87 -15.01
CA GLN A 329 54.31 -22.03 -16.24
C GLN A 329 55.75 -21.61 -15.97
N TYR A 330 56.71 -22.51 -16.19
CA TYR A 330 58.13 -22.25 -15.98
C TYR A 330 58.87 -22.13 -17.30
N GLU A 331 59.79 -21.18 -17.37
CA GLU A 331 60.88 -21.20 -18.33
C GLU A 331 62.10 -21.84 -17.66
N ASP A 332 62.58 -22.94 -18.22
CA ASP A 332 63.72 -23.68 -17.67
C ASP A 332 65.04 -22.91 -17.86
N VAL A 333 65.98 -23.11 -16.95
CA VAL A 333 67.35 -22.63 -17.17
C VAL A 333 67.95 -23.34 -18.40
N PRO A 334 68.72 -22.64 -19.26
CA PRO A 334 69.20 -23.19 -20.52
C PRO A 334 69.98 -24.50 -20.36
N THR A 335 69.93 -25.34 -21.39
CA THR A 335 70.71 -26.59 -21.46
C THR A 335 72.21 -26.30 -21.39
N GLY A 336 72.98 -27.24 -20.85
CA GLY A 336 74.45 -27.13 -20.82
C GLY A 336 75.03 -26.92 -22.22
N GLY A 337 76.04 -26.06 -22.35
CA GLY A 337 76.58 -25.66 -23.65
C GLY A 337 77.60 -24.52 -23.57
N TRP A 338 77.99 -24.00 -24.73
CA TRP A 338 78.91 -22.87 -24.86
C TRP A 338 78.15 -21.59 -25.14
N TYR A 339 78.39 -20.57 -24.32
CA TYR A 339 77.72 -19.27 -24.41
C TYR A 339 78.75 -18.16 -24.54
N ASN A 340 78.42 -17.13 -25.31
CA ASN A 340 79.27 -15.95 -25.45
C ASN A 340 79.02 -14.99 -24.29
N VAL A 341 79.97 -14.90 -23.36
CA VAL A 341 79.92 -14.02 -22.19
C VAL A 341 80.97 -12.93 -22.38
N ASN A 342 80.53 -11.67 -22.57
CA ASN A 342 81.41 -10.52 -22.79
C ASN A 342 82.49 -10.74 -23.87
N GLY A 343 82.14 -11.42 -24.98
CA GLY A 343 83.05 -11.70 -26.09
C GLY A 343 83.89 -12.98 -25.95
N THR A 344 83.73 -13.73 -24.85
CA THR A 344 84.47 -14.97 -24.57
C THR A 344 83.53 -16.18 -24.50
N GLN A 345 83.88 -17.27 -25.19
CA GLN A 345 83.15 -18.54 -25.10
C GLN A 345 83.35 -19.17 -23.72
N THR A 346 82.27 -19.25 -22.94
CA THR A 346 82.25 -19.78 -21.57
C THR A 346 81.31 -20.98 -21.51
N GLY A 347 81.75 -22.07 -20.88
CA GLY A 347 80.94 -23.27 -20.71
C GLY A 347 79.94 -23.12 -19.57
N TRP A 348 78.69 -23.46 -19.83
CA TRP A 348 77.63 -23.60 -18.83
C TRP A 348 77.33 -25.09 -18.62
N VAL A 349 77.30 -25.51 -17.36
CA VAL A 349 76.83 -26.83 -16.97
C VAL A 349 75.51 -26.63 -16.23
N ASN A 350 74.42 -27.08 -16.84
CA ASN A 350 73.12 -27.05 -16.19
C ASN A 350 73.14 -28.05 -15.02
N PRO A 351 72.96 -27.58 -13.76
CA PRO A 351 73.08 -28.44 -12.59
C PRO A 351 71.94 -29.47 -12.50
N ASP A 352 70.76 -29.14 -13.02
CA ASP A 352 69.59 -30.01 -13.11
C ASP A 352 68.53 -29.34 -14.02
N ALA A 353 68.35 -29.89 -15.22
CA ALA A 353 67.51 -29.29 -16.25
C ALA A 353 66.02 -29.20 -15.87
N GLY A 354 65.54 -29.99 -14.91
CA GLY A 354 64.14 -30.00 -14.50
C GLY A 354 63.84 -29.16 -13.26
N ARG A 355 64.86 -28.81 -12.47
CA ARG A 355 64.69 -28.30 -11.09
C ARG A 355 64.64 -26.79 -10.97
N TYR A 356 65.31 -26.07 -11.88
CA TYR A 356 65.52 -24.62 -11.76
C TYR A 356 64.78 -23.86 -12.86
N ALA A 357 64.22 -22.71 -12.49
CA ALA A 357 63.51 -21.82 -13.40
C ALA A 357 64.32 -20.54 -13.68
N ALA A 358 64.37 -20.13 -14.95
CA ALA A 358 64.85 -18.83 -15.39
C ALA A 358 63.74 -17.76 -15.35
N ALA A 359 62.49 -18.15 -15.58
CA ALA A 359 61.30 -17.31 -15.43
C ALA A 359 60.09 -18.16 -15.04
N ALA A 360 59.04 -17.53 -14.54
CA ALA A 360 57.78 -18.18 -14.21
C ALA A 360 56.59 -17.24 -14.41
N GLN A 361 55.45 -17.79 -14.82
CA GLN A 361 54.17 -17.09 -14.99
C GLN A 361 53.04 -17.93 -14.40
N TRP A 362 52.10 -17.30 -13.72
CA TRP A 362 50.93 -17.97 -13.15
C TRP A 362 49.80 -16.96 -12.93
N SER A 363 48.59 -17.45 -12.70
CA SER A 363 47.46 -16.60 -12.36
C SER A 363 46.82 -17.12 -11.06
N LEU A 364 46.39 -16.19 -10.22
CA LEU A 364 45.73 -16.48 -8.95
C LEU A 364 44.32 -15.90 -8.97
N ALA A 365 43.38 -16.59 -8.33
CA ALA A 365 42.00 -16.17 -8.19
C ALA A 365 41.58 -16.09 -6.72
N SER A 366 40.67 -15.15 -6.42
CA SER A 366 40.04 -15.03 -5.10
C SER A 366 38.58 -14.64 -5.26
N ARG A 367 37.74 -15.15 -4.35
CA ARG A 367 36.34 -14.79 -4.20
C ARG A 367 36.15 -14.03 -2.90
N PHE A 368 35.30 -13.01 -2.96
CA PHE A 368 34.91 -12.22 -1.81
C PHE A 368 33.55 -11.60 -2.06
N THR A 369 32.86 -11.24 -0.98
CA THR A 369 31.58 -10.53 -1.03
C THR A 369 31.77 -9.04 -0.73
N GLN A 370 30.82 -8.24 -1.21
CA GLN A 370 30.69 -6.82 -0.90
C GLN A 370 29.21 -6.49 -0.67
N THR A 371 28.88 -5.80 0.42
CA THR A 371 27.52 -5.25 0.58
C THR A 371 27.33 -4.04 -0.33
N ILE A 372 26.25 -4.03 -1.11
CA ILE A 372 25.80 -2.86 -1.87
C ILE A 372 24.49 -2.35 -1.26
N THR A 373 24.46 -1.06 -0.94
CA THR A 373 23.26 -0.36 -0.45
C THR A 373 22.86 0.72 -1.44
N GLU A 374 21.72 0.57 -2.08
CA GLU A 374 21.10 1.60 -2.91
C GLU A 374 20.14 2.43 -2.08
N LYS A 375 20.41 3.73 -1.97
CA LYS A 375 19.63 4.66 -1.14
C LYS A 375 18.84 5.63 -1.99
N TYR A 376 17.53 5.59 -1.89
CA TYR A 376 16.61 6.44 -2.64
C TYR A 376 16.00 7.49 -1.73
N THR A 377 16.31 8.77 -1.95
CA THR A 377 15.67 9.90 -1.27
C THR A 377 14.56 10.46 -2.14
N LEU A 378 13.31 10.16 -1.78
CA LEU A 378 12.11 10.60 -2.47
C LEU A 378 11.50 11.79 -1.73
N THR A 379 11.19 12.86 -2.47
CA THR A 379 10.49 14.02 -1.91
C THR A 379 9.18 14.25 -2.65
N PHE A 380 8.07 14.32 -1.92
CA PHE A 380 6.74 14.63 -2.46
C PHE A 380 6.37 16.04 -2.04
N LYS A 381 6.00 16.90 -2.99
CA LYS A 381 5.66 18.30 -2.71
C LYS A 381 4.33 18.69 -3.32
N ALA A 382 3.53 19.47 -2.61
CA ALA A 382 2.35 20.13 -3.17
C ALA A 382 2.73 21.60 -3.48
N PRO A 383 3.27 21.91 -4.67
CA PRO A 383 3.92 23.20 -4.94
C PRO A 383 2.97 24.40 -4.78
N GLN A 384 1.72 24.26 -5.19
CA GLN A 384 0.65 25.24 -4.94
C GLN A 384 0.35 25.49 -3.46
N SER A 385 0.41 24.45 -2.62
CA SER A 385 0.23 24.61 -1.18
C SER A 385 1.44 25.32 -0.55
N VAL A 386 2.64 25.01 -1.05
CA VAL A 386 3.88 25.69 -0.65
C VAL A 386 3.87 27.17 -1.04
N GLU A 387 3.33 27.54 -2.21
CA GLU A 387 3.15 28.95 -2.60
C GLU A 387 2.29 29.71 -1.59
N VAL A 388 1.17 29.13 -1.17
CA VAL A 388 0.17 29.79 -0.33
C VAL A 388 0.59 29.83 1.14
N TRP A 389 1.15 28.75 1.66
CA TRP A 389 1.36 28.56 3.11
C TRP A 389 2.83 28.36 3.51
N GLY A 390 3.78 28.36 2.56
CA GLY A 390 5.18 28.02 2.82
C GLY A 390 5.42 26.52 2.94
N ASP A 391 6.68 26.10 3.09
CA ASP A 391 7.04 24.68 3.24
C ASP A 391 6.69 24.19 4.66
N ILE A 392 5.82 23.19 4.73
CA ILE A 392 5.33 22.56 5.95
C ILE A 392 5.60 21.05 5.83
N PRO A 393 6.80 20.60 6.24
CA PRO A 393 7.23 19.22 6.07
C PRO A 393 6.61 18.28 7.11
N SER A 394 6.36 17.03 6.71
CA SER A 394 6.14 15.95 7.66
C SER A 394 7.47 15.49 8.29
N SER A 395 7.37 14.65 9.33
CA SER A 395 8.51 13.85 9.77
C SER A 395 9.07 13.00 8.62
N ALA A 396 10.40 12.86 8.60
CA ALA A 396 11.10 11.98 7.69
C ALA A 396 10.75 10.51 7.97
N ARG A 397 10.76 9.69 6.92
CA ARG A 397 10.40 8.26 6.98
C ARG A 397 11.44 7.42 6.27
N SER A 398 11.55 6.17 6.68
CA SER A 398 12.50 5.22 6.13
C SER A 398 11.83 3.87 5.90
N HIS A 399 12.14 3.26 4.76
CA HIS A 399 11.77 1.89 4.41
C HIS A 399 12.99 1.15 3.88
N GLY A 400 12.99 -0.17 3.94
CA GLY A 400 14.12 -0.98 3.48
C GLY A 400 13.67 -2.32 2.90
N VAL A 401 14.38 -2.78 1.88
CA VAL A 401 14.28 -4.13 1.35
C VAL A 401 15.68 -4.73 1.35
N VAL A 402 15.79 -5.96 1.86
CA VAL A 402 17.06 -6.68 1.92
C VAL A 402 16.93 -7.94 1.07
N ALA A 403 17.88 -8.15 0.16
CA ALA A 403 18.08 -9.42 -0.51
C ALA A 403 19.22 -10.15 0.21
N GLU A 404 18.85 -11.01 1.16
CA GLU A 404 19.82 -11.74 1.98
C GLU A 404 20.46 -12.89 1.18
N PHE A 405 21.78 -12.93 1.19
CA PHE A 405 22.59 -13.99 0.59
C PHE A 405 23.54 -14.57 1.66
N SER A 406 23.78 -15.88 1.62
CA SER A 406 24.69 -16.54 2.56
C SER A 406 26.11 -16.51 2.00
N ASP A 407 26.98 -15.72 2.64
CA ASP A 407 28.32 -15.40 2.12
C ASP A 407 29.32 -16.57 2.29
N ASP A 408 29.08 -17.49 3.22
CA ASP A 408 30.02 -18.54 3.65
C ASP A 408 30.44 -19.51 2.53
N GLU A 409 29.53 -19.81 1.60
CA GLU A 409 29.82 -20.72 0.47
C GLU A 409 30.58 -19.99 -0.67
N TRP A 410 30.44 -18.67 -0.79
CA TRP A 410 31.07 -17.93 -1.89
C TRP A 410 32.54 -17.65 -1.64
N ASP A 411 32.90 -17.28 -0.41
CA ASP A 411 34.25 -16.87 -0.03
C ASP A 411 35.23 -18.06 0.02
N SER A 412 34.73 -19.30 0.08
CA SER A 412 35.55 -20.52 0.11
C SER A 412 35.78 -21.08 -1.30
N MET A 413 36.91 -20.71 -1.91
CA MET A 413 37.35 -21.28 -3.20
C MET A 413 38.61 -22.15 -3.03
N ASP A 414 38.42 -23.40 -2.63
CA ASP A 414 39.54 -24.35 -2.50
C ASP A 414 40.01 -24.91 -3.86
N VAL A 415 39.11 -24.98 -4.84
CA VAL A 415 39.39 -25.45 -6.20
C VAL A 415 38.92 -24.39 -7.19
N TYR A 416 39.77 -24.05 -8.16
CA TYR A 416 39.40 -23.08 -9.18
C TYR A 416 38.23 -23.62 -10.01
N THR A 417 37.10 -22.96 -9.87
CA THR A 417 36.00 -22.98 -10.81
C THR A 417 35.94 -21.55 -11.32
N GLY A 418 36.12 -21.35 -12.63
CA GLY A 418 36.21 -20.01 -13.22
C GLY A 418 35.00 -19.13 -12.91
N PRO A 419 34.95 -17.89 -13.44
CA PRO A 419 33.83 -17.00 -13.22
C PRO A 419 32.50 -17.69 -13.53
N ASP A 420 31.50 -17.47 -12.66
CA ASP A 420 30.17 -18.01 -12.88
C ASP A 420 29.63 -17.53 -14.24
N ALA A 421 28.83 -18.35 -14.92
CA ALA A 421 28.27 -18.01 -16.22
C ALA A 421 27.36 -16.76 -16.17
N ALA A 422 26.78 -16.45 -15.02
CA ALA A 422 25.97 -15.24 -14.80
C ALA A 422 26.81 -14.00 -14.48
N ALA A 423 28.13 -14.15 -14.26
CA ALA A 423 29.00 -13.05 -13.88
C ALA A 423 29.25 -12.10 -15.05
N VAL A 424 29.26 -10.80 -14.76
CA VAL A 424 29.59 -9.75 -15.71
C VAL A 424 30.90 -9.12 -15.28
N GLN A 425 31.79 -8.84 -16.23
CA GLN A 425 33.04 -8.17 -15.93
C GLN A 425 32.80 -6.69 -15.61
N SER A 426 33.27 -6.26 -14.45
CA SER A 426 33.22 -4.89 -13.97
C SER A 426 34.44 -4.10 -14.48
N PRO A 427 34.39 -2.75 -14.56
CA PRO A 427 35.51 -1.96 -15.08
C PRO A 427 36.85 -2.11 -14.36
N ASN A 428 36.86 -2.56 -13.10
CA ASN A 428 38.08 -2.85 -12.35
C ASN A 428 38.72 -4.21 -12.71
N GLY A 429 38.09 -4.98 -13.60
CA GLY A 429 38.55 -6.30 -14.04
C GLY A 429 37.90 -7.48 -13.31
N ASP A 430 37.20 -7.24 -12.20
CA ASP A 430 36.52 -8.29 -11.44
C ASP A 430 35.30 -8.83 -12.20
N TRP A 431 35.00 -10.10 -12.00
CA TRP A 431 33.74 -10.70 -12.39
C TRP A 431 32.75 -10.56 -11.23
N ILE A 432 31.59 -9.97 -11.48
CA ILE A 432 30.61 -9.64 -10.45
C ILE A 432 29.24 -10.25 -10.70
N ILE A 433 28.55 -10.63 -9.63
CA ILE A 433 27.14 -11.03 -9.63
C ILE A 433 26.44 -10.25 -8.51
N ASP A 434 25.38 -9.53 -8.85
CA ASP A 434 24.50 -8.90 -7.86
C ASP A 434 23.50 -9.96 -7.38
N ALA A 435 23.59 -10.42 -6.13
CA ALA A 435 22.68 -11.41 -5.54
C ALA A 435 21.33 -10.76 -5.19
N THR A 436 20.58 -10.37 -6.22
CA THR A 436 19.31 -9.62 -6.11
C THR A 436 18.07 -10.49 -6.33
N ASP A 437 18.22 -11.80 -6.37
CA ASP A 437 17.11 -12.76 -6.56
C ASP A 437 17.13 -13.79 -5.44
N THR A 438 16.65 -13.39 -4.26
CA THR A 438 16.61 -14.23 -3.07
C THR A 438 15.17 -14.41 -2.60
N ALA A 439 14.93 -15.42 -1.76
CA ALA A 439 13.59 -15.70 -1.23
C ALA A 439 13.07 -14.57 -0.33
N GLU A 440 13.98 -13.85 0.34
CA GLU A 440 13.63 -12.77 1.27
C GLU A 440 13.33 -11.46 0.54
N GLY A 441 14.04 -11.18 -0.55
CA GLY A 441 13.84 -9.97 -1.32
C GLY A 441 14.50 -10.06 -2.69
N ASN A 442 13.87 -9.45 -3.68
CA ASN A 442 14.45 -9.32 -5.01
C ASN A 442 14.19 -7.95 -5.62
N ARG A 443 14.85 -7.68 -6.76
CA ARG A 443 14.72 -6.39 -7.46
C ARG A 443 13.27 -6.06 -7.81
N ALA A 444 12.49 -7.03 -8.28
CA ALA A 444 11.10 -6.81 -8.68
C ALA A 444 10.20 -6.48 -7.48
N GLU A 445 10.41 -7.16 -6.34
CA GLU A 445 9.72 -6.86 -5.08
C GLU A 445 10.10 -5.46 -4.55
N PHE A 446 11.36 -5.06 -4.68
CA PHE A 446 11.80 -3.72 -4.34
C PHE A 446 11.14 -2.65 -5.23
N GLU A 447 11.06 -2.88 -6.54
CA GLU A 447 10.35 -1.99 -7.46
C GLU A 447 8.86 -1.88 -7.12
N LEU A 448 8.21 -3.00 -6.76
CA LEU A 448 6.83 -3.01 -6.28
C LEU A 448 6.67 -2.21 -4.96
N ALA A 449 7.63 -2.33 -4.04
CA ALA A 449 7.67 -1.55 -2.81
C ALA A 449 7.80 -0.05 -3.09
N LEU A 450 8.69 0.36 -4.00
CA LEU A 450 8.82 1.74 -4.44
C LEU A 450 7.52 2.27 -5.04
N LEU A 451 6.85 1.50 -5.89
CA LEU A 451 5.56 1.87 -6.47
C LEU A 451 4.47 2.05 -5.40
N ALA A 452 4.42 1.18 -4.39
CA ALA A 452 3.48 1.31 -3.27
C ALA A 452 3.77 2.56 -2.42
N ILE A 453 5.05 2.86 -2.17
CA ILE A 453 5.52 4.08 -1.50
C ILE A 453 5.06 5.33 -2.28
N LEU A 454 5.29 5.36 -3.60
CA LEU A 454 4.90 6.50 -4.44
C LEU A 454 3.40 6.82 -4.33
N ASP A 455 2.55 5.78 -4.42
CA ASP A 455 1.10 5.95 -4.30
C ASP A 455 0.66 6.29 -2.88
N GLN A 456 1.27 5.66 -1.86
CA GLN A 456 0.97 5.92 -0.45
C GLN A 456 1.18 7.39 -0.08
N TYR A 457 2.34 7.94 -0.43
CA TYR A 457 2.69 9.30 -0.04
C TYR A 457 1.98 10.36 -0.88
N ARG A 458 1.61 10.05 -2.13
CA ARG A 458 0.67 10.88 -2.89
C ARG A 458 -0.70 10.92 -2.22
N CYS A 459 -1.25 9.77 -1.83
CA CYS A 459 -2.54 9.70 -1.13
C CYS A 459 -2.50 10.44 0.22
N GLU A 460 -1.43 10.30 0.98
CA GLU A 460 -1.29 11.02 2.24
C GLU A 460 -1.29 12.54 2.05
N LEU A 461 -0.57 13.03 1.05
CA LEU A 461 -0.51 14.45 0.73
C LEU A 461 -1.86 14.99 0.26
N LEU A 462 -2.61 14.24 -0.56
CA LEU A 462 -3.97 14.57 -0.98
C LEU A 462 -4.93 14.63 0.23
N ASN A 463 -4.89 13.63 1.10
CA ASN A 463 -5.71 13.59 2.31
C ASN A 463 -5.37 14.75 3.27
N ALA A 464 -4.10 15.13 3.34
CA ALA A 464 -3.62 16.26 4.13
C ALA A 464 -4.13 17.62 3.63
N HIS A 465 -4.78 17.73 2.48
CA HIS A 465 -5.39 18.99 2.01
C HIS A 465 -6.92 18.92 1.93
N ARG A 466 -7.50 17.78 2.28
CA ARG A 466 -8.93 17.50 2.18
C ARG A 466 -9.67 17.78 3.49
N LYS A 467 -9.03 18.31 4.53
CA LYS A 467 -9.64 18.49 5.86
C LYS A 467 -10.35 19.84 6.02
N ASN A 468 -11.03 20.29 4.95
CA ASN A 468 -11.84 21.50 4.95
C ASN A 468 -13.32 21.10 4.85
N TYR A 469 -14.16 21.63 5.74
CA TYR A 469 -15.53 21.17 5.90
C TYR A 469 -16.55 22.28 5.78
N VAL A 470 -17.70 21.93 5.20
CA VAL A 470 -18.92 22.76 5.22
C VAL A 470 -20.02 21.97 5.91
N ASP A 471 -20.51 22.47 7.03
CA ASP A 471 -21.64 21.90 7.75
C ASP A 471 -22.94 22.60 7.33
N ILE A 472 -23.97 21.82 7.01
CA ILE A 472 -25.26 22.29 6.48
C ILE A 472 -26.39 21.50 7.13
N LEU A 473 -27.48 22.19 7.48
CA LEU A 473 -28.73 21.56 7.93
C LEU A 473 -29.87 21.84 6.93
N LEU A 474 -30.48 20.77 6.42
CA LEU A 474 -31.67 20.79 5.59
C LEU A 474 -32.88 20.51 6.48
N ALA A 475 -33.50 21.56 7.02
CA ALA A 475 -34.53 21.46 8.06
C ALA A 475 -35.97 21.37 7.52
N LYS A 476 -36.22 21.71 6.25
CA LYS A 476 -37.58 21.79 5.69
C LYS A 476 -38.12 20.44 5.21
N LYS A 477 -37.23 19.58 4.70
CA LYS A 477 -37.54 18.22 4.25
C LYS A 477 -36.36 17.30 4.55
N LEU A 478 -36.64 16.00 4.58
CA LEU A 478 -35.60 14.98 4.64
C LEU A 478 -35.18 14.64 3.21
N TRP A 479 -33.89 14.77 2.92
CA TRP A 479 -33.32 14.52 1.60
C TRP A 479 -32.73 13.10 1.58
N ALA A 480 -33.61 12.10 1.57
CA ALA A 480 -33.23 10.67 1.63
C ALA A 480 -32.34 10.22 0.46
N GLU A 481 -32.41 10.95 -0.66
CA GLU A 481 -31.66 10.73 -1.88
C GLU A 481 -30.19 11.19 -1.81
N ILE A 482 -29.84 12.09 -0.88
CA ILE A 482 -28.46 12.55 -0.70
C ILE A 482 -27.73 11.57 0.22
N ASP A 483 -26.51 11.19 -0.17
CA ASP A 483 -25.73 10.15 0.51
C ASP A 483 -24.23 10.39 0.38
N ILE A 484 -23.40 9.70 1.17
CA ILE A 484 -21.93 9.85 1.25
C ILE A 484 -21.18 9.58 -0.08
N ILE A 485 -21.84 8.91 -1.02
CA ILE A 485 -21.31 8.64 -2.36
C ILE A 485 -21.39 9.85 -3.29
N HIS A 486 -22.20 10.86 -2.93
CA HIS A 486 -22.54 11.97 -3.81
C HIS A 486 -21.63 13.19 -3.65
N ALA A 487 -21.62 14.03 -4.68
CA ALA A 487 -21.14 15.40 -4.68
C ALA A 487 -22.32 16.39 -4.63
N VAL A 488 -22.18 17.46 -3.87
CA VAL A 488 -23.24 18.46 -3.66
C VAL A 488 -22.70 19.84 -3.96
N ALA A 489 -23.43 20.59 -4.79
CA ALA A 489 -23.24 22.02 -4.98
C ALA A 489 -24.14 22.80 -4.03
N VAL A 490 -23.59 23.83 -3.40
CA VAL A 490 -24.34 24.80 -2.61
C VAL A 490 -24.32 26.11 -3.38
N ALA A 491 -25.50 26.63 -3.71
CA ALA A 491 -25.70 27.87 -4.43
C ALA A 491 -26.59 28.80 -3.60
N SER A 492 -25.96 29.60 -2.74
CA SER A 492 -26.65 30.54 -1.86
C SER A 492 -26.02 31.94 -1.94
N SER A 493 -26.74 32.95 -1.45
CA SER A 493 -26.23 34.33 -1.45
C SER A 493 -25.02 34.55 -0.54
N VAL A 494 -24.71 33.61 0.35
CA VAL A 494 -23.62 33.73 1.35
C VAL A 494 -22.52 32.70 1.18
N LEU A 495 -22.78 31.63 0.42
CA LEU A 495 -21.92 30.48 0.28
C LEU A 495 -22.16 29.84 -1.08
N ASN A 496 -21.09 29.74 -1.87
CA ASN A 496 -21.06 28.95 -3.09
C ASN A 496 -19.92 27.93 -2.99
N CYS A 497 -20.24 26.64 -3.10
CA CYS A 497 -19.22 25.60 -3.13
C CYS A 497 -19.68 24.35 -3.88
N THR A 498 -18.73 23.47 -4.25
CA THR A 498 -19.02 22.12 -4.75
C THR A 498 -18.08 21.15 -4.06
N ALA A 499 -18.63 20.13 -3.42
CA ALA A 499 -17.91 19.31 -2.46
C ALA A 499 -18.47 17.89 -2.38
N GLY A 500 -17.65 16.92 -1.99
CA GLY A 500 -18.11 15.57 -1.68
C GLY A 500 -18.84 15.50 -0.34
N VAL A 501 -19.83 14.62 -0.20
CA VAL A 501 -20.49 14.38 1.10
C VAL A 501 -19.57 13.52 1.99
N GLN A 502 -19.07 14.08 3.08
CA GLN A 502 -18.25 13.37 4.07
C GLN A 502 -19.10 12.60 5.07
N SER A 503 -20.17 13.23 5.55
CA SER A 503 -21.15 12.56 6.38
C SER A 503 -22.56 13.09 6.12
N VAL A 504 -23.52 12.20 6.34
CA VAL A 504 -24.95 12.47 6.24
C VAL A 504 -25.62 11.92 7.49
N THR A 505 -26.50 12.70 8.09
CA THR A 505 -27.37 12.24 9.16
C THR A 505 -28.81 12.60 8.82
N HIS A 506 -29.65 11.59 8.63
CA HIS A 506 -31.09 11.76 8.52
C HIS A 506 -31.71 11.56 9.89
N SER A 507 -32.52 12.51 10.33
CA SER A 507 -33.23 12.40 11.61
C SER A 507 -34.69 12.74 11.41
N PHE A 508 -35.58 11.90 11.94
CA PHE A 508 -37.02 12.08 11.84
C PHE A 508 -37.75 11.48 13.02
N SER A 509 -38.91 12.03 13.35
CA SER A 509 -39.66 11.65 14.55
C SER A 509 -41.15 11.68 14.28
N ARG A 510 -41.81 10.52 14.47
CA ARG A 510 -43.26 10.40 14.28
C ARG A 510 -44.04 11.14 15.36
N LYS A 511 -43.42 11.38 16.52
CA LYS A 511 -44.06 12.01 17.68
C LYS A 511 -44.37 13.49 17.43
N ASN A 512 -43.41 14.24 16.90
CA ASN A 512 -43.50 15.68 16.69
C ASN A 512 -43.53 16.08 15.20
N GLY A 513 -43.39 15.11 14.28
CA GLY A 513 -43.39 15.36 12.83
C GLY A 513 -42.09 16.00 12.32
N THR A 514 -41.04 16.08 13.12
CA THR A 514 -39.76 16.65 12.69
C THR A 514 -39.06 15.73 11.72
N ARG A 515 -38.35 16.33 10.76
CA ARG A 515 -37.53 15.64 9.78
C ARG A 515 -36.42 16.59 9.32
N SER A 516 -35.20 16.07 9.19
CA SER A 516 -34.07 16.87 8.75
C SER A 516 -32.98 16.00 8.14
N THR A 517 -32.10 16.63 7.37
CA THR A 517 -30.87 16.02 6.89
C THR A 517 -29.71 16.95 7.21
N ARG A 518 -28.75 16.49 7.98
CA ARG A 518 -27.50 17.19 8.24
C ARG A 518 -26.44 16.64 7.30
N LEU A 519 -25.74 17.53 6.62
CA LEU A 519 -24.64 17.20 5.74
C LEU A 519 -23.36 17.83 6.29
N ARG A 520 -22.28 17.07 6.28
CA ARG A 520 -20.93 17.62 6.30
C ARG A 520 -20.33 17.35 4.94
N LEU A 521 -19.97 18.41 4.24
CA LEU A 521 -19.27 18.33 2.97
C LEU A 521 -17.77 18.48 3.22
N VAL A 522 -16.97 17.88 2.34
CA VAL A 522 -15.51 17.92 2.40
C VAL A 522 -14.91 18.45 1.11
N LEU A 523 -13.92 19.32 1.25
CA LEU A 523 -13.25 20.06 0.19
C LEU A 523 -11.73 19.87 0.28
N SER A 524 -11.11 19.67 -0.87
CA SER A 524 -9.67 19.82 -1.07
C SER A 524 -9.37 21.28 -1.36
N ARG A 525 -8.32 21.84 -0.72
CA ARG A 525 -7.96 23.26 -0.90
C ARG A 525 -6.47 23.43 -1.10
N ALA A 526 -6.11 24.19 -2.13
CA ALA A 526 -4.76 24.71 -2.36
C ALA A 526 -4.85 25.93 -3.29
N PRO A 527 -5.34 27.09 -2.79
CA PRO A 527 -5.79 28.21 -3.62
C PRO A 527 -4.62 29.06 -4.13
N ALA A 528 -3.72 28.46 -4.89
CA ALA A 528 -2.61 29.13 -5.55
C ALA A 528 -3.04 29.78 -6.86
N VAL A 529 -2.28 30.78 -7.32
CA VAL A 529 -2.56 31.50 -8.59
C VAL A 529 -1.67 31.00 -9.73
N GLY A 530 -0.57 30.29 -9.41
CA GLY A 530 0.35 29.71 -10.38
C GLY A 530 -0.25 28.57 -11.21
N SER A 531 0.46 28.20 -12.29
CA SER A 531 0.17 27.01 -13.08
C SER A 531 1.03 25.84 -12.59
N TYR A 532 0.37 24.75 -12.19
CA TYR A 532 1.01 23.57 -11.61
C TYR A 532 0.58 22.30 -12.35
N SER A 533 1.45 21.30 -12.37
CA SER A 533 1.18 20.00 -12.98
C SER A 533 1.70 18.87 -12.10
N ASP A 534 1.02 17.73 -12.14
CA ASP A 534 1.44 16.51 -11.44
C ASP A 534 2.70 15.93 -12.10
N SER A 535 3.70 15.57 -11.31
CA SER A 535 4.84 14.78 -11.79
C SER A 535 4.39 13.33 -12.00
N PRO A 536 4.84 12.64 -13.06
CA PRO A 536 4.54 11.23 -13.21
C PRO A 536 5.22 10.43 -12.07
N LEU A 537 4.43 9.62 -11.37
CA LEU A 537 4.93 8.70 -10.35
C LEU A 537 5.57 7.49 -11.01
N VAL A 538 6.86 7.63 -11.31
CA VAL A 538 7.70 6.57 -11.90
C VAL A 538 8.78 6.14 -10.92
N VAL A 539 9.13 4.86 -10.96
CA VAL A 539 10.25 4.31 -10.20
C VAL A 539 11.52 5.07 -10.60
N PRO A 540 12.30 5.61 -9.64
CA PRO A 540 13.57 6.22 -9.94
C PRO A 540 14.54 5.22 -10.58
N ALA A 541 15.39 5.69 -11.49
CA ALA A 541 16.43 4.85 -12.07
C ALA A 541 17.41 4.37 -10.98
N LYS A 542 17.92 3.13 -11.14
CA LYS A 542 18.95 2.53 -10.30
C LYS A 542 20.13 3.51 -10.11
N PRO A 543 20.61 3.76 -8.88
CA PRO A 543 21.80 4.57 -8.66
C PRO A 543 23.03 3.87 -9.26
N ASN A 544 24.06 4.64 -9.58
CA ASN A 544 25.27 4.09 -10.17
C ASN A 544 26.07 3.30 -9.13
N THR A 545 26.19 1.99 -9.30
CA THR A 545 27.00 1.09 -8.46
C THR A 545 28.24 0.56 -9.19
N THR A 546 28.58 1.13 -10.35
CA THR A 546 29.69 0.68 -11.21
C THR A 546 31.04 0.92 -10.54
N ASP A 547 31.97 -0.04 -10.68
CA ASP A 547 33.35 0.10 -10.21
C ASP A 547 34.13 1.15 -10.99
N GLN A 548 35.20 1.66 -10.36
CA GLN A 548 36.19 2.49 -11.06
C GLN A 548 37.07 1.61 -11.96
N ALA A 549 37.41 2.12 -13.14
CA ALA A 549 38.28 1.39 -14.05
C ALA A 549 39.71 1.32 -13.51
N VAL A 550 40.30 0.12 -13.53
CA VAL A 550 41.70 -0.12 -13.13
C VAL A 550 42.45 -0.71 -14.33
N PRO A 551 43.65 -0.20 -14.68
CA PRO A 551 44.44 -0.82 -15.74
C PRO A 551 44.81 -2.25 -15.37
N ASN A 552 44.42 -3.22 -16.20
CA ASN A 552 44.85 -4.60 -16.01
C ASN A 552 46.30 -4.73 -16.46
N ALA A 553 47.21 -4.95 -15.51
CA ALA A 553 48.62 -5.19 -15.76
C ALA A 553 49.10 -6.34 -14.88
N PRO A 554 49.93 -7.26 -15.42
CA PRO A 554 50.44 -8.36 -14.63
C PRO A 554 51.32 -7.84 -13.50
N VAL A 555 51.19 -8.47 -12.33
CA VAL A 555 52.05 -8.22 -11.17
C VAL A 555 53.45 -8.75 -11.49
N LYS A 556 54.43 -7.84 -11.59
CA LYS A 556 55.81 -8.18 -11.88
C LYS A 556 56.61 -8.31 -10.60
N LEU A 557 57.11 -9.51 -10.33
CA LEU A 557 57.91 -9.81 -9.16
C LEU A 557 59.40 -9.59 -9.42
N GLY A 558 60.08 -8.97 -8.47
CA GLY A 558 61.48 -8.57 -8.58
C GLY A 558 62.48 -9.69 -8.35
N VAL A 559 63.76 -9.34 -8.50
CA VAL A 559 64.89 -10.15 -8.05
C VAL A 559 65.82 -9.29 -7.22
N HIS A 560 66.10 -9.75 -5.99
CA HIS A 560 66.89 -9.03 -5.01
C HIS A 560 68.13 -9.85 -4.66
N LEU A 561 69.30 -9.31 -5.00
CA LEU A 561 70.58 -10.03 -4.93
C LEU A 561 71.50 -9.41 -3.87
N GLY A 562 71.80 -10.17 -2.82
CA GLY A 562 72.74 -9.83 -1.76
C GLY A 562 74.17 -10.25 -2.09
N ASN A 563 75.08 -10.13 -1.11
CA ASN A 563 76.48 -10.54 -1.23
C ASN A 563 77.28 -9.77 -2.31
N SER A 564 76.98 -8.48 -2.51
CA SER A 564 77.76 -7.54 -3.35
C SER A 564 77.86 -6.16 -2.69
N TYR A 565 78.92 -5.40 -3.00
CA TYR A 565 79.08 -4.00 -2.59
C TYR A 565 77.99 -3.08 -3.15
N ALA A 566 77.37 -3.47 -4.28
CA ALA A 566 76.28 -2.74 -4.90
C ALA A 566 74.89 -3.20 -4.41
N SER A 567 74.82 -4.23 -3.57
CA SER A 567 73.57 -4.71 -3.01
C SER A 567 73.00 -3.70 -2.01
N PRO A 568 71.70 -3.38 -2.08
CA PRO A 568 71.05 -2.53 -1.07
C PRO A 568 71.04 -3.21 0.31
N VAL A 569 70.59 -2.50 1.35
CA VAL A 569 70.31 -3.14 2.64
C VAL A 569 69.10 -4.06 2.46
N PHE A 570 69.15 -5.25 3.06
CA PHE A 570 68.01 -6.18 3.06
C PHE A 570 66.73 -5.51 3.57
N ASP A 571 65.62 -5.74 2.86
CA ASP A 571 64.29 -5.25 3.20
C ASP A 571 63.32 -6.44 3.23
N GLU A 572 62.63 -6.60 4.37
CA GLU A 572 61.67 -7.69 4.59
C GLU A 572 60.38 -7.52 3.75
N THR A 573 60.15 -6.33 3.18
CA THR A 573 58.98 -6.03 2.34
C THR A 573 59.19 -6.37 0.85
N TRP A 574 60.37 -6.86 0.46
CA TRP A 574 60.64 -7.23 -0.92
C TRP A 574 59.80 -8.42 -1.40
N THR A 575 59.36 -8.33 -2.64
CA THR A 575 58.57 -9.35 -3.32
C THR A 575 59.35 -9.94 -4.50
N GLY A 576 59.09 -11.21 -4.81
CA GLY A 576 59.82 -11.98 -5.80
C GLY A 576 60.97 -12.78 -5.22
N TYR A 577 62.03 -12.98 -6.01
CA TYR A 577 63.11 -13.88 -5.65
C TYR A 577 64.24 -13.16 -4.91
N ILE A 578 64.46 -13.57 -3.66
CA ILE A 578 65.50 -13.03 -2.78
C ILE A 578 66.61 -14.08 -2.68
N THR A 579 67.83 -13.69 -3.05
CA THR A 579 68.98 -14.61 -3.04
C THR A 579 70.30 -13.84 -2.99
N ASN A 580 71.42 -14.53 -3.19
CA ASN A 580 72.77 -13.98 -3.15
C ASN A 580 73.56 -14.31 -4.41
N TYR A 581 74.46 -13.41 -4.79
CA TYR A 581 75.52 -13.75 -5.73
C TYR A 581 76.45 -14.84 -5.17
N ASN A 582 76.85 -15.78 -6.01
CA ASN A 582 77.68 -16.92 -5.60
C ASN A 582 79.14 -16.52 -5.36
N PHE A 583 79.73 -15.72 -6.26
CA PHE A 583 81.18 -15.38 -6.22
C PHE A 583 81.52 -14.00 -6.80
N TYR A 584 80.58 -13.04 -6.77
CA TYR A 584 80.73 -11.78 -7.50
C TYR A 584 81.83 -10.87 -6.91
N ASP A 585 81.74 -10.48 -5.64
CA ASP A 585 82.72 -9.58 -5.00
C ASP A 585 83.73 -10.31 -4.07
N LYS A 586 83.59 -11.63 -3.87
CA LYS A 586 84.51 -12.51 -3.11
C LYS A 586 84.88 -12.03 -1.69
N VAL A 587 83.93 -11.45 -0.94
CA VAL A 587 84.16 -10.96 0.43
C VAL A 587 83.18 -11.60 1.40
N ALA A 588 83.68 -12.32 2.40
CA ALA A 588 82.87 -13.07 3.37
C ALA A 588 82.13 -12.19 4.40
N THR A 589 82.38 -10.88 4.43
CA THR A 589 81.77 -9.93 5.37
C THR A 589 80.59 -9.15 4.79
N LEU A 590 80.21 -9.42 3.54
CA LEU A 590 79.05 -8.77 2.91
C LEU A 590 77.74 -9.36 3.45
N GLN A 591 76.69 -8.53 3.51
CA GLN A 591 75.37 -8.97 3.98
C GLN A 591 74.83 -10.07 3.05
N GLN A 592 74.48 -11.22 3.62
CA GLN A 592 73.79 -12.29 2.93
C GLN A 592 72.29 -12.20 3.21
N TYR A 593 71.48 -12.28 2.16
CA TYR A 593 70.03 -12.35 2.28
C TYR A 593 69.57 -13.79 2.51
N PRO A 594 68.40 -14.02 3.14
CA PRO A 594 67.76 -15.33 3.10
C PRO A 594 67.43 -15.72 1.65
N THR A 595 67.48 -17.02 1.34
CA THR A 595 66.96 -17.51 0.06
C THR A 595 65.47 -17.74 0.19
N ALA A 596 64.66 -16.93 -0.48
CA ALA A 596 63.21 -16.98 -0.40
C ALA A 596 62.58 -16.58 -1.73
N PHE A 597 61.36 -17.05 -1.96
CA PHE A 597 60.50 -16.54 -3.02
C PHE A 597 59.22 -16.02 -2.34
N VAL A 598 58.94 -14.74 -2.50
CA VAL A 598 57.80 -14.08 -1.85
C VAL A 598 56.81 -13.67 -2.92
N VAL A 599 55.60 -14.24 -2.87
CA VAL A 599 54.49 -13.80 -3.70
C VAL A 599 53.60 -12.93 -2.85
N ASP A 600 53.48 -11.66 -3.22
CA ASP A 600 52.56 -10.74 -2.57
C ASP A 600 51.25 -10.72 -3.36
N THR A 601 50.19 -11.23 -2.74
CA THR A 601 48.83 -11.04 -3.22
C THR A 601 48.33 -9.72 -2.65
N PRO A 602 48.16 -8.67 -3.48
CA PRO A 602 47.75 -7.38 -2.97
C PRO A 602 46.43 -7.56 -2.22
N ALA A 603 46.36 -6.97 -1.02
CA ALA A 603 45.12 -6.94 -0.28
C ALA A 603 44.00 -6.39 -1.16
N ILE A 604 42.84 -7.02 -1.12
CA ILE A 604 41.65 -6.48 -1.78
C ILE A 604 41.41 -5.10 -1.18
N ALA A 605 41.41 -4.08 -2.03
CA ALA A 605 41.25 -2.70 -1.60
C ALA A 605 39.93 -2.52 -0.86
N ASP A 606 39.95 -1.70 0.20
CA ASP A 606 38.77 -1.42 1.04
C ASP A 606 37.57 -0.98 0.18
N VAL A 607 37.77 -0.23 -0.90
CA VAL A 607 36.71 0.20 -1.83
C VAL A 607 35.97 -0.95 -2.56
N ASP A 608 36.59 -2.11 -2.66
CA ASP A 608 36.03 -3.31 -3.28
C ASP A 608 35.42 -4.27 -2.26
N ARG A 609 35.79 -4.15 -0.97
CA ARG A 609 35.33 -5.03 0.12
C ARG A 609 34.30 -4.38 1.02
N ASP A 610 34.50 -3.12 1.37
CA ASP A 610 33.62 -2.36 2.26
C ASP A 610 32.27 -2.09 1.62
N GLU A 611 31.27 -1.83 2.47
CA GLU A 611 29.93 -1.47 2.01
C GLU A 611 29.98 -0.27 1.07
N ARG A 612 29.35 -0.44 -0.10
CA ARG A 612 29.19 0.63 -1.07
C ARG A 612 27.76 1.17 -1.02
N GLU A 613 27.63 2.42 -0.57
CA GLU A 613 26.38 3.19 -0.65
C GLU A 613 26.31 3.94 -1.99
N ALA A 614 25.23 3.75 -2.73
CA ALA A 614 24.93 4.47 -3.96
C ALA A 614 23.60 5.22 -3.81
N VAL A 615 23.62 6.55 -3.98
CA VAL A 615 22.47 7.42 -3.66
C VAL A 615 21.76 7.90 -4.92
N ARG A 616 20.42 7.89 -4.89
CA ARG A 616 19.54 8.51 -5.88
C ARG A 616 18.54 9.42 -5.18
N ALA A 617 18.45 10.67 -5.61
CA ALA A 617 17.39 11.59 -5.16
C ALA A 617 16.38 11.85 -6.27
N GLN A 618 15.08 11.92 -5.92
CA GLN A 618 14.02 12.29 -6.86
C GLN A 618 12.91 13.06 -6.14
N SER A 619 12.39 14.10 -6.82
CA SER A 619 11.27 14.90 -6.34
C SER A 619 10.05 14.69 -7.22
N PHE A 620 8.87 14.62 -6.60
CA PHE A 620 7.58 14.47 -7.25
C PHE A 620 6.67 15.60 -6.81
N ASP A 621 6.19 16.38 -7.77
CA ASP A 621 5.17 17.38 -7.53
C ASP A 621 3.81 16.70 -7.58
N VAL A 622 2.99 16.90 -6.56
CA VAL A 622 1.65 16.34 -6.41
C VAL A 622 0.63 17.45 -6.52
N LEU A 623 -0.22 17.36 -7.54
CA LEU A 623 -1.31 18.31 -7.72
C LEU A 623 -2.47 17.99 -6.75
N ILE A 624 -2.72 18.91 -5.84
CA ILE A 624 -3.90 18.92 -4.96
C ILE A 624 -5.10 19.53 -5.70
N PRO A 625 -6.28 18.91 -5.68
CA PRO A 625 -7.48 19.55 -6.17
C PRO A 625 -7.82 20.82 -5.37
N ASP A 626 -8.22 21.90 -6.04
CA ASP A 626 -8.80 23.08 -5.38
C ASP A 626 -10.30 23.13 -5.66
N ASP A 627 -11.07 22.58 -4.73
CA ASP A 627 -12.53 22.53 -4.86
C ASP A 627 -13.12 23.95 -4.68
N PRO A 628 -14.14 24.34 -5.47
CA PRO A 628 -14.72 25.68 -5.41
C PRO A 628 -15.28 25.99 -4.02
N LEU A 629 -14.84 27.11 -3.44
CA LEU A 629 -15.37 27.65 -2.19
C LEU A 629 -15.33 29.18 -2.21
N GLN A 630 -16.50 29.80 -2.10
CA GLN A 630 -16.67 31.25 -1.98
C GLN A 630 -17.61 31.57 -0.82
N ILE A 631 -17.13 32.40 0.10
CA ILE A 631 -17.91 32.91 1.24
C ILE A 631 -18.23 34.37 0.95
N ILE A 632 -19.52 34.69 0.88
CA ILE A 632 -20.03 36.02 0.55
C ILE A 632 -20.61 36.62 1.82
N LYS A 633 -20.05 37.76 2.23
CA LYS A 633 -20.67 38.57 3.28
C LYS A 633 -21.89 39.28 2.66
N PRO A 634 -23.11 39.06 3.18
CA PRO A 634 -24.32 39.67 2.65
C PRO A 634 -24.34 41.19 2.82
#